data_AF-D4ZJP4-F1
#
_entry.id   AF-D4ZJP4-F1
#
_cell.length_a   1.000
_cell.length_b   1.000
_cell.length_c   1.000
_cell.angle_alpha   90.00
_cell.angle_beta   90.00
_cell.angle_gamma   90.00
#
_symmetry.space_group_name_H-M   'P 1'
#
loop_
_entity.id
_entity.type
_entity.pdbx_description
1 polymer ?
#
loop_
_entity_poly.entity_id
_entity_poly.type
_entity_poly.pdbx_seq_one_letter_code
_entity_poly.pdbx_strand_id
1 'polypeptide(L)'
;MNVEFVLAQIDPWGNPTNGIVRHGEATGYGNYDAPNDAARAAKDAEISGDAWDNYRYMNIYIMNDIDGDGATNNSGVAWYPTTAMSDAGLARVIYNGAYLGTNTDENFRSILTHEFGHWLNLPHVFDGNQCNTDNDIFCSHTGDRVCDTPQMSSQTMANNAQNCLGEATNTENFMHYTDNYAMFTQQQAQRMYGALNHPARKTLWTDDNLISVGLSAYTSSVPHNWDGSGVDAPPKGTVLMELPGLSALKGEINTYTIDLPVGTEVMAVYLDGFSEDPDLYLRYGQAPSYDGTNWTYDLHSFSSAGTPEFIGLVGPKTTGTYHITIDAFSAYTNARLMVVAMDDPTLCNGCERVIAIEETKLAALKGSAPKHYSFTVPNDATRVMVEIPSGYGSTLQGGPDPDLYVSRDIIPTTSVADCKPFAAPGMREVCEFTGVDLGGTYNIMIDAFLDYSEVTLKAVYDHPVSTNALPTAQANGPYSATLGASINFFSTGSADSDGTIASYSWDFGDGNTSTQADPVHTYATAATFNVTLTVTDDLGGTASVTTTAAITSSGVMELKNGVPQSGVTANTGEFAKFFINVPAGATNLVIKISGGTGDADLYTQSGSEPTDSSYACRPYLGGNSETCTQAAPAQGRWYANLKAYSTFANLTIVASFDTGTANVAPVANANGAYAGNVSQVINFSSQGSNDSDGSIASYEWNFGDGSVSTQANPTHAYSAAGSYTVTLTVTDNGGLTHMSTTSASISASSQNTAPTAMANGPYSGDVNANISFSSQGSSDADGTIASYSWAFGDGTSSTQANPSHAYASAGSYTVTLTVTDDLGAIGTSVADVTVSSAPVNGLVNACATQAPVDYIEVQSPSPICVTSGSDMYFYFYADGLTKTVIRTQHGGGDVALYYSNTGWPTSSSYTQLSNTSGNTESITVNGLANGWHYIMVGGSHSDVTLKVDMQ
;
A
#
# COMPACT_ATOMS: atom_id res chain seq x y z
N MET A 1 -6.13 -23.18 11.53
CA MET A 1 -7.42 -23.26 12.25
C MET A 1 -7.83 -24.72 12.33
N ASN A 2 -8.32 -25.20 13.48
CA ASN A 2 -8.87 -26.55 13.65
C ASN A 2 -10.20 -26.43 14.39
N VAL A 3 -11.33 -26.61 13.68
CA VAL A 3 -12.68 -26.48 14.24
C VAL A 3 -13.24 -27.89 14.44
N GLU A 4 -13.68 -28.19 15.66
CA GLU A 4 -14.35 -29.45 15.98
C GLU A 4 -15.80 -29.17 16.38
N PHE A 5 -16.75 -29.83 15.72
CA PHE A 5 -18.16 -29.77 16.06
C PHE A 5 -18.52 -30.96 16.96
N VAL A 6 -19.05 -30.68 18.15
CA VAL A 6 -19.35 -31.70 19.15
C VAL A 6 -20.80 -31.55 19.62
N LEU A 7 -21.54 -32.65 19.67
CA LEU A 7 -22.90 -32.65 20.22
C LEU A 7 -22.87 -32.30 21.71
N ALA A 8 -23.73 -31.38 22.13
CA ALA A 8 -23.84 -30.99 23.53
C ALA A 8 -24.24 -32.18 24.41
N GLN A 9 -23.73 -32.19 25.65
CA GLN A 9 -24.05 -33.21 26.65
C GLN A 9 -24.99 -32.70 27.75
N ILE A 10 -25.18 -31.39 27.83
CA ILE A 10 -26.10 -30.72 28.76
C ILE A 10 -27.02 -29.77 27.98
N ASP A 11 -28.33 -29.89 28.20
CA ASP A 11 -29.35 -29.04 27.59
C ASP A 11 -29.46 -27.66 28.30
N PRO A 12 -30.21 -26.69 27.74
CA PRO A 12 -30.34 -25.35 28.35
C PRO A 12 -30.95 -25.32 29.76
N TRP A 13 -31.57 -26.41 30.21
CA TRP A 13 -32.15 -26.55 31.54
C TRP A 13 -31.26 -27.31 32.51
N GLY A 14 -30.05 -27.70 32.10
CA GLY A 14 -29.05 -28.38 32.92
C GLY A 14 -29.20 -29.91 32.97
N ASN A 15 -30.02 -30.52 32.11
CA ASN A 15 -30.20 -31.97 32.08
C ASN A 15 -29.23 -32.64 31.09
N PRO A 16 -28.85 -33.91 31.32
CA PRO A 16 -28.11 -34.69 30.34
C PRO A 16 -28.85 -34.82 29.01
N THR A 17 -28.16 -34.61 27.90
CA THR A 17 -28.67 -34.75 26.54
C THR A 17 -27.64 -35.45 25.64
N ASN A 18 -28.09 -35.95 24.50
CA ASN A 18 -27.21 -36.41 23.43
C ASN A 18 -27.04 -35.36 22.32
N GLY A 19 -27.51 -34.13 22.55
CA GLY A 19 -27.45 -33.01 21.60
C GLY A 19 -28.49 -33.10 20.47
N ILE A 20 -29.42 -34.07 20.51
CA ILE A 20 -30.43 -34.27 19.46
C ILE A 20 -31.82 -34.14 20.05
N VAL A 21 -32.58 -33.15 19.56
CA VAL A 21 -33.99 -32.96 19.90
C VAL A 21 -34.87 -33.41 18.73
N ARG A 22 -36.02 -34.02 19.03
CA ARG A 22 -36.98 -34.48 18.02
C ARG A 22 -38.31 -33.76 18.22
N HIS A 23 -38.68 -32.95 17.24
CA HIS A 23 -39.95 -32.24 17.18
C HIS A 23 -40.95 -32.98 16.28
N GLY A 24 -42.21 -32.52 16.26
CA GLY A 24 -43.14 -32.91 15.20
C GLY A 24 -42.63 -32.42 13.83
N GLU A 25 -43.25 -32.92 12.75
CA GLU A 25 -42.90 -32.47 11.40
C GLU A 25 -43.08 -30.94 11.27
N ALA A 26 -42.02 -30.27 10.83
CA ALA A 26 -41.96 -28.82 10.61
C ALA A 26 -41.35 -28.55 9.24
N THR A 27 -41.71 -27.40 8.66
CA THR A 27 -41.23 -26.95 7.34
C THR A 27 -41.00 -25.45 7.34
N GLY A 28 -40.22 -24.98 6.36
CA GLY A 28 -40.06 -23.55 6.09
C GLY A 28 -39.07 -22.82 7.00
N TYR A 29 -38.18 -23.52 7.71
CA TYR A 29 -37.15 -22.84 8.52
C TYR A 29 -36.01 -22.30 7.64
N GLY A 30 -35.86 -22.75 6.40
CA GLY A 30 -34.96 -22.19 5.39
C GLY A 30 -35.53 -20.97 4.65
N ASN A 31 -36.82 -20.71 4.78
CA ASN A 31 -37.49 -19.70 3.98
C ASN A 31 -37.06 -18.28 4.38
N TYR A 32 -36.28 -17.65 3.52
CA TYR A 32 -35.91 -16.24 3.65
C TYR A 32 -37.02 -15.28 3.18
N ASP A 33 -37.92 -15.70 2.30
CA ASP A 33 -38.93 -14.87 1.64
C ASP A 33 -40.36 -15.27 2.02
N ALA A 34 -40.77 -14.87 3.22
CA ALA A 34 -42.17 -14.96 3.60
C ALA A 34 -43.03 -14.00 2.76
N PRO A 35 -44.26 -14.38 2.37
CA PRO A 35 -45.12 -13.57 1.51
C PRO A 35 -45.62 -12.26 2.18
N ASN A 36 -45.40 -12.11 3.49
CA ASN A 36 -45.64 -10.89 4.27
C ASN A 36 -45.00 -11.00 5.66
N ASP A 37 -44.87 -9.86 6.34
CA ASP A 37 -44.26 -9.74 7.68
C ASP A 37 -44.94 -10.61 8.75
N ALA A 38 -46.25 -10.81 8.66
CA ALA A 38 -46.97 -11.63 9.64
C ALA A 38 -46.62 -13.12 9.51
N ALA A 39 -46.47 -13.62 8.27
CA ALA A 39 -46.02 -14.98 8.01
C ALA A 39 -44.55 -15.17 8.45
N ARG A 40 -43.70 -14.17 8.21
CA ARG A 40 -42.31 -14.16 8.70
C ARG A 40 -42.25 -14.25 10.22
N ALA A 41 -42.95 -13.35 10.91
CA ALA A 41 -42.97 -13.29 12.37
C ALA A 41 -43.53 -14.57 13.02
N ALA A 42 -44.52 -15.21 12.39
CA ALA A 42 -45.03 -16.50 12.86
C ALA A 42 -43.97 -17.59 12.77
N LYS A 43 -43.21 -17.63 11.67
CA LYS A 43 -42.15 -18.61 11.48
C LYS A 43 -40.95 -18.34 12.39
N ASP A 44 -40.56 -17.08 12.56
CA ASP A 44 -39.53 -16.66 13.52
C ASP A 44 -39.88 -17.05 14.96
N ALA A 45 -41.16 -16.98 15.34
CA ALA A 45 -41.63 -17.44 16.64
C ALA A 45 -41.53 -18.96 16.83
N GLU A 46 -41.76 -19.75 15.78
CA GLU A 46 -41.53 -21.21 15.80
C GLU A 46 -40.03 -21.50 15.95
N ILE A 47 -39.19 -20.88 15.12
CA ILE A 47 -37.73 -21.07 15.12
C ILE A 47 -37.13 -20.73 16.48
N SER A 48 -37.42 -19.53 16.99
CA SER A 48 -36.91 -19.09 18.30
C SER A 48 -37.46 -19.90 19.47
N GLY A 49 -38.65 -20.49 19.33
CA GLY A 49 -39.23 -21.40 20.33
C GLY A 49 -38.52 -22.75 20.40
N ASP A 50 -38.01 -23.25 19.26
CA ASP A 50 -37.28 -24.51 19.17
C ASP A 50 -35.77 -24.34 19.37
N ALA A 51 -35.23 -23.13 19.23
CA ALA A 51 -33.80 -22.85 19.36
C ALA A 51 -33.29 -23.00 20.79
N TRP A 52 -32.07 -23.53 20.93
CA TRP A 52 -31.24 -23.33 22.11
C TRP A 52 -30.50 -22.00 22.01
N ASP A 53 -29.98 -21.50 23.13
CA ASP A 53 -29.27 -20.22 23.21
C ASP A 53 -28.12 -20.14 22.17
N ASN A 54 -28.26 -19.27 21.17
CA ASN A 54 -27.30 -19.10 20.07
C ASN A 54 -25.91 -18.64 20.52
N TYR A 55 -25.77 -18.16 21.76
CA TYR A 55 -24.48 -17.79 22.33
C TYR A 55 -23.77 -18.97 23.01
N ARG A 56 -24.45 -20.11 23.17
CA ARG A 56 -23.95 -21.34 23.81
C ARG A 56 -24.01 -22.57 22.91
N TYR A 57 -24.96 -22.60 21.98
CA TYR A 57 -25.23 -23.73 21.11
C TYR A 57 -25.30 -23.28 19.66
N MET A 58 -24.79 -24.12 18.76
CA MET A 58 -25.05 -24.01 17.34
C MET A 58 -26.33 -24.80 17.01
N ASN A 59 -27.38 -24.09 16.59
CA ASN A 59 -28.65 -24.72 16.22
C ASN A 59 -28.60 -25.24 14.78
N ILE A 60 -28.75 -26.56 14.63
CA ILE A 60 -28.81 -27.25 13.33
C ILE A 60 -30.16 -27.95 13.22
N TYR A 61 -30.92 -27.62 12.18
CA TYR A 61 -32.21 -28.22 11.89
C TYR A 61 -32.11 -29.21 10.73
N ILE A 62 -32.80 -30.33 10.84
CA ILE A 62 -32.88 -31.35 9.79
C ILE A 62 -34.35 -31.53 9.43
N MET A 63 -34.72 -31.21 8.19
CA MET A 63 -36.09 -31.35 7.67
C MET A 63 -36.10 -31.78 6.20
N ASN A 64 -37.27 -32.01 5.61
CA ASN A 64 -37.37 -32.47 4.22
C ASN A 64 -37.80 -31.34 3.26
N ASP A 65 -38.66 -30.44 3.73
CA ASP A 65 -39.13 -29.26 3.01
C ASP A 65 -38.62 -28.01 3.75
N ILE A 66 -37.43 -27.56 3.34
CA ILE A 66 -36.71 -26.50 4.05
C ILE A 66 -37.38 -25.13 3.87
N ASP A 67 -38.01 -24.87 2.72
CA ASP A 67 -38.63 -23.57 2.40
C ASP A 67 -40.15 -23.52 2.64
N GLY A 68 -40.77 -24.67 2.88
CA GLY A 68 -42.20 -24.76 3.15
C GLY A 68 -43.05 -24.61 1.89
N ASP A 69 -42.46 -24.79 0.71
CA ASP A 69 -43.10 -24.69 -0.60
C ASP A 69 -43.46 -26.07 -1.18
N GLY A 70 -43.13 -27.14 -0.46
CA GLY A 70 -43.31 -28.53 -0.87
C GLY A 70 -42.16 -29.08 -1.72
N ALA A 71 -41.14 -28.28 -2.03
CA ALA A 71 -39.92 -28.76 -2.68
C ALA A 71 -39.07 -29.55 -1.67
N THR A 72 -38.51 -30.66 -2.13
CA THR A 72 -37.74 -31.60 -1.28
C THR A 72 -36.35 -31.86 -1.81
N ASN A 73 -35.91 -31.04 -2.77
CA ASN A 73 -34.63 -31.16 -3.44
C ASN A 73 -33.64 -30.02 -3.09
N ASN A 74 -34.03 -29.08 -2.24
CA ASN A 74 -33.13 -28.05 -1.72
C ASN A 74 -32.24 -28.67 -0.64
N SER A 75 -30.94 -28.38 -0.67
CA SER A 75 -29.92 -29.15 0.05
C SER A 75 -29.63 -28.65 1.46
N GLY A 76 -29.52 -27.34 1.61
CA GLY A 76 -29.25 -26.68 2.88
C GLY A 76 -29.32 -25.16 2.74
N VAL A 77 -29.35 -24.47 3.88
CA VAL A 77 -29.23 -23.01 4.00
C VAL A 77 -28.59 -22.69 5.35
N ALA A 78 -27.69 -21.70 5.39
CA ALA A 78 -27.12 -21.17 6.61
C ALA A 78 -27.23 -19.64 6.70
N TRP A 79 -27.27 -19.15 7.95
CA TRP A 79 -27.27 -17.72 8.22
C TRP A 79 -25.87 -17.21 8.59
N TYR A 80 -25.48 -16.11 7.95
CA TYR A 80 -24.28 -15.34 8.24
C TYR A 80 -24.24 -14.86 9.71
N PRO A 81 -23.04 -14.60 10.27
CA PRO A 81 -22.89 -14.18 11.66
C PRO A 81 -23.45 -12.77 11.89
N THR A 82 -24.67 -12.67 12.39
CA THR A 82 -25.27 -11.39 12.80
C THR A 82 -25.72 -11.45 14.26
N THR A 83 -25.49 -10.37 15.00
CA THR A 83 -25.94 -10.26 16.41
C THR A 83 -27.45 -10.21 16.48
N ALA A 84 -28.11 -9.49 15.56
CA ALA A 84 -29.56 -9.40 15.49
C ALA A 84 -30.26 -10.77 15.39
N MET A 85 -29.76 -11.68 14.54
CA MET A 85 -30.32 -13.04 14.44
C MET A 85 -30.02 -13.87 15.69
N SER A 86 -28.84 -13.70 16.29
CA SER A 86 -28.45 -14.44 17.49
C SER A 86 -29.29 -14.02 18.70
N ASP A 87 -29.46 -12.71 18.90
CA ASP A 87 -30.30 -12.10 19.95
C ASP A 87 -31.77 -12.52 19.83
N ALA A 88 -32.27 -12.66 18.61
CA ALA A 88 -33.64 -13.09 18.33
C ALA A 88 -33.86 -14.61 18.40
N GLY A 89 -32.81 -15.42 18.59
CA GLY A 89 -32.93 -16.88 18.58
C GLY A 89 -33.12 -17.48 17.17
N LEU A 90 -32.74 -16.75 16.11
CA LEU A 90 -32.98 -17.12 14.72
C LEU A 90 -31.73 -17.62 13.98
N ALA A 91 -30.53 -17.42 14.51
CA ALA A 91 -29.29 -17.91 13.88
C ALA A 91 -29.29 -19.46 13.80
N ARG A 92 -29.05 -20.01 12.61
CA ARG A 92 -29.20 -21.45 12.35
C ARG A 92 -28.51 -21.93 11.08
N VAL A 93 -28.35 -23.24 11.00
CA VAL A 93 -28.08 -23.99 9.77
C VAL A 93 -29.19 -25.01 9.57
N ILE A 94 -29.68 -25.17 8.35
CA ILE A 94 -30.69 -26.17 8.00
C ILE A 94 -30.13 -27.09 6.93
N TYR A 95 -30.36 -28.39 7.10
CA TYR A 95 -30.07 -29.40 6.11
C TYR A 95 -31.32 -30.17 5.72
N ASN A 96 -31.35 -30.56 4.45
CA ASN A 96 -32.31 -31.55 4.02
C ASN A 96 -31.85 -32.97 4.41
N GLY A 97 -32.66 -33.66 5.20
CA GLY A 97 -32.34 -34.99 5.73
C GLY A 97 -32.13 -36.07 4.66
N ALA A 98 -32.63 -35.87 3.44
CA ALA A 98 -32.38 -36.76 2.30
C ALA A 98 -30.89 -36.82 1.92
N TYR A 99 -30.10 -35.81 2.30
CA TYR A 99 -28.72 -35.63 1.87
C TYR A 99 -27.70 -35.81 3.00
N LEU A 100 -28.13 -36.33 4.14
CA LEU A 100 -27.25 -36.56 5.29
C LEU A 100 -26.87 -38.04 5.43
N GLY A 101 -25.66 -38.29 5.93
CA GLY A 101 -25.17 -39.63 6.24
C GLY A 101 -25.11 -40.54 5.01
N THR A 102 -25.53 -41.80 5.14
CA THR A 102 -25.44 -42.80 4.06
C THR A 102 -26.54 -42.67 3.00
N ASN A 103 -27.38 -41.63 3.07
CA ASN A 103 -28.49 -41.43 2.13
C ASN A 103 -28.04 -40.81 0.80
N THR A 104 -26.79 -40.34 0.71
CA THR A 104 -26.19 -39.73 -0.48
C THR A 104 -24.70 -40.11 -0.61
N ASP A 105 -24.06 -39.74 -1.72
CA ASP A 105 -22.62 -39.98 -1.95
C ASP A 105 -21.73 -39.00 -1.13
N GLU A 106 -20.44 -39.31 -1.03
CA GLU A 106 -19.49 -38.52 -0.22
C GLU A 106 -19.36 -37.07 -0.69
N ASN A 107 -19.44 -36.84 -2.00
CA ASN A 107 -19.30 -35.50 -2.55
C ASN A 107 -20.55 -34.69 -2.23
N PHE A 108 -21.72 -35.29 -2.33
CA PHE A 108 -22.97 -34.64 -1.95
C PHE A 108 -23.11 -34.44 -0.43
N ARG A 109 -22.51 -35.32 0.40
CA ARG A 109 -22.39 -35.09 1.86
C ARG A 109 -21.60 -33.81 2.19
N SER A 110 -20.75 -33.34 1.28
CA SER A 110 -19.97 -32.11 1.48
C SER A 110 -20.81 -30.84 1.51
N ILE A 111 -22.11 -30.91 1.18
CA ILE A 111 -23.09 -29.84 1.46
C ILE A 111 -23.08 -29.45 2.93
N LEU A 112 -22.85 -30.42 3.83
CA LEU A 112 -22.66 -30.14 5.25
C LEU A 112 -21.56 -29.07 5.44
N THR A 113 -20.40 -29.32 4.85
CA THR A 113 -19.24 -28.42 4.87
C THR A 113 -19.51 -27.08 4.18
N HIS A 114 -20.26 -27.08 3.08
CA HIS A 114 -20.67 -25.88 2.35
C HIS A 114 -21.49 -24.91 3.22
N GLU A 115 -22.59 -25.39 3.82
CA GLU A 115 -23.43 -24.56 4.68
C GLU A 115 -22.69 -24.11 5.95
N PHE A 116 -21.74 -24.93 6.44
CA PHE A 116 -20.86 -24.50 7.52
C PHE A 116 -19.93 -23.35 7.11
N GLY A 117 -19.49 -23.31 5.86
CA GLY A 117 -18.75 -22.18 5.32
C GLY A 117 -19.59 -20.90 5.36
N HIS A 118 -20.83 -20.95 4.87
CA HIS A 118 -21.76 -19.82 4.95
C HIS A 118 -22.06 -19.38 6.36
N TRP A 119 -22.31 -20.34 7.26
CA TRP A 119 -22.40 -20.04 8.68
C TRP A 119 -21.12 -19.28 9.04
N LEU A 120 -19.91 -19.84 8.88
CA LEU A 120 -18.62 -19.18 9.15
C LEU A 120 -18.20 -18.03 8.21
N ASN A 121 -19.18 -17.31 7.63
CA ASN A 121 -19.00 -16.08 6.88
C ASN A 121 -18.29 -16.21 5.52
N LEU A 122 -18.34 -17.38 4.89
CA LEU A 122 -17.86 -17.55 3.53
C LEU A 122 -19.01 -17.34 2.54
N PRO A 123 -18.90 -16.40 1.59
CA PRO A 123 -19.78 -16.35 0.43
C PRO A 123 -19.45 -17.46 -0.56
N HIS A 124 -20.28 -17.59 -1.60
CA HIS A 124 -19.94 -18.45 -2.73
C HIS A 124 -18.72 -17.91 -3.47
N VAL A 125 -17.85 -18.79 -4.00
CA VAL A 125 -16.67 -18.35 -4.78
C VAL A 125 -17.02 -17.66 -6.11
N PHE A 126 -18.28 -17.75 -6.53
CA PHE A 126 -18.84 -17.09 -7.71
C PHE A 126 -19.80 -15.95 -7.35
N ASP A 127 -19.89 -15.59 -6.06
CA ASP A 127 -20.74 -14.50 -5.62
C ASP A 127 -20.36 -13.18 -6.31
N GLY A 128 -21.32 -12.29 -6.51
CA GLY A 128 -21.14 -11.08 -7.33
C GLY A 128 -21.16 -11.30 -8.85
N ASN A 129 -21.14 -12.55 -9.35
CA ASN A 129 -21.32 -12.93 -10.77
C ASN A 129 -20.48 -12.15 -11.79
N GLN A 130 -19.31 -11.62 -11.40
CA GLN A 130 -18.45 -10.82 -12.27
C GLN A 130 -16.99 -11.15 -12.01
N CYS A 131 -16.32 -11.61 -13.06
CA CYS A 131 -14.88 -11.71 -13.14
C CYS A 131 -14.39 -10.53 -14.00
N ASN A 132 -13.66 -9.58 -13.41
CA ASN A 132 -13.10 -8.44 -14.14
C ASN A 132 -11.69 -8.07 -13.60
N THR A 133 -10.87 -7.45 -14.44
CA THR A 133 -9.49 -7.07 -14.11
C THR A 133 -9.41 -5.89 -13.14
N ASP A 134 -10.40 -4.99 -13.17
CA ASP A 134 -10.41 -3.83 -12.28
C ASP A 134 -10.55 -4.27 -10.81
N ASN A 135 -11.32 -5.33 -10.55
CA ASN A 135 -11.54 -5.92 -9.23
C ASN A 135 -10.42 -6.86 -8.79
N ASP A 136 -9.56 -7.32 -9.70
CA ASP A 136 -8.46 -8.22 -9.33
C ASP A 136 -7.44 -7.53 -8.42
N ILE A 137 -7.17 -6.26 -8.70
CA ILE A 137 -6.39 -5.38 -7.80
C ILE A 137 -7.03 -5.29 -6.41
N PHE A 138 -8.34 -5.53 -6.33
CA PHE A 138 -9.16 -5.51 -5.13
C PHE A 138 -9.64 -6.89 -4.71
N CYS A 139 -8.81 -7.92 -4.88
CA CYS A 139 -9.16 -9.32 -4.57
C CYS A 139 -9.82 -9.55 -3.19
N SER A 140 -9.58 -8.69 -2.18
CA SER A 140 -10.24 -8.81 -0.86
C SER A 140 -11.67 -8.28 -0.83
N HIS A 141 -12.11 -7.69 -1.94
CA HIS A 141 -13.39 -7.03 -2.15
C HIS A 141 -14.10 -7.55 -3.41
N THR A 142 -13.57 -8.60 -4.06
CA THR A 142 -14.32 -9.41 -5.03
C THR A 142 -15.47 -10.13 -4.33
N GLY A 143 -16.41 -10.69 -5.09
CA GLY A 143 -17.70 -11.12 -4.54
C GLY A 143 -17.62 -12.14 -3.39
N ASP A 144 -16.58 -12.96 -3.31
CA ASP A 144 -16.35 -13.88 -2.19
C ASP A 144 -15.44 -13.33 -1.07
N ARG A 145 -14.84 -12.15 -1.29
CA ARG A 145 -14.03 -11.37 -0.33
C ARG A 145 -12.82 -12.13 0.22
N VAL A 146 -12.20 -12.92 -0.65
CA VAL A 146 -11.07 -13.78 -0.33
C VAL A 146 -10.08 -13.69 -1.51
N CYS A 147 -8.83 -13.28 -1.26
CA CYS A 147 -7.88 -13.06 -2.35
C CYS A 147 -7.26 -14.34 -2.91
N ASP A 148 -7.21 -15.42 -2.14
CA ASP A 148 -6.58 -16.68 -2.56
C ASP A 148 -7.57 -17.67 -3.21
N THR A 149 -8.79 -17.22 -3.48
CA THR A 149 -9.78 -17.88 -4.33
C THR A 149 -9.80 -17.17 -5.69
N PRO A 150 -9.35 -17.84 -6.77
CA PRO A 150 -9.42 -17.25 -8.11
C PRO A 150 -10.86 -16.87 -8.45
N GLN A 151 -11.07 -15.67 -9.00
CA GLN A 151 -12.40 -15.16 -9.31
C GLN A 151 -13.19 -16.14 -10.19
N MET A 152 -14.46 -16.38 -9.85
CA MET A 152 -15.37 -17.19 -10.66
C MET A 152 -16.61 -16.39 -11.00
N SER A 153 -17.10 -16.52 -12.22
CA SER A 153 -18.26 -15.77 -12.72
C SER A 153 -19.54 -16.60 -12.69
N SER A 154 -19.46 -17.91 -12.43
CA SER A 154 -20.60 -18.81 -12.52
C SER A 154 -20.44 -20.05 -11.66
N GLN A 155 -21.58 -20.51 -11.13
CA GLN A 155 -21.74 -21.79 -10.43
C GLN A 155 -21.66 -23.03 -11.34
N THR A 156 -21.66 -22.87 -12.66
CA THR A 156 -21.69 -23.99 -13.63
C THR A 156 -20.37 -24.18 -14.38
N MET A 157 -19.28 -23.58 -13.89
CA MET A 157 -17.96 -23.69 -14.53
C MET A 157 -17.46 -25.14 -14.55
N ALA A 158 -16.84 -25.55 -15.66
CA ALA A 158 -16.22 -26.86 -15.77
C ALA A 158 -14.96 -26.96 -14.89
N ASN A 159 -14.60 -28.16 -14.47
CA ASN A 159 -13.41 -28.37 -13.64
C ASN A 159 -12.13 -27.84 -14.31
N ASN A 160 -11.36 -27.05 -13.55
CA ASN A 160 -10.15 -26.35 -14.01
C ASN A 160 -10.38 -25.41 -15.20
N ALA A 161 -11.61 -24.95 -15.44
CA ALA A 161 -11.84 -23.89 -16.42
C ALA A 161 -11.02 -22.65 -16.03
N GLN A 162 -10.50 -21.94 -17.02
CA GLN A 162 -9.82 -20.68 -16.74
C GLN A 162 -10.86 -19.61 -16.41
N ASN A 163 -10.55 -18.74 -15.45
CA ASN A 163 -11.34 -17.54 -15.20
C ASN A 163 -11.07 -16.49 -16.29
N CYS A 164 -11.70 -15.33 -16.15
CA CYS A 164 -11.54 -14.20 -17.07
C CYS A 164 -10.13 -13.59 -17.11
N LEU A 165 -9.25 -13.97 -16.17
CA LEU A 165 -7.85 -13.56 -16.07
C LEU A 165 -6.90 -14.61 -16.64
N GLY A 166 -7.43 -15.75 -17.14
CA GLY A 166 -6.64 -16.87 -17.63
C GLY A 166 -6.11 -17.79 -16.53
N GLU A 167 -6.53 -17.61 -15.28
CA GLU A 167 -6.11 -18.40 -14.14
C GLU A 167 -6.98 -19.65 -13.99
N ALA A 168 -6.41 -20.76 -13.53
CA ALA A 168 -7.20 -21.95 -13.27
C ALA A 168 -8.17 -21.71 -12.09
N THR A 169 -9.48 -21.87 -12.33
CA THR A 169 -10.48 -21.80 -11.27
C THR A 169 -10.43 -23.01 -10.35
N ASN A 170 -10.85 -22.78 -9.11
CA ASN A 170 -10.83 -23.77 -8.05
C ASN A 170 -12.21 -24.39 -7.80
N THR A 171 -12.72 -25.15 -8.78
CA THR A 171 -14.04 -25.80 -8.66
C THR A 171 -14.12 -26.86 -7.57
N GLU A 172 -13.00 -27.27 -6.97
CA GLU A 172 -12.94 -28.17 -5.81
C GLU A 172 -13.24 -27.45 -4.47
N ASN A 173 -13.48 -26.13 -4.50
CA ASN A 173 -13.81 -25.34 -3.30
C ASN A 173 -15.17 -25.72 -2.74
N PHE A 174 -15.25 -25.94 -1.42
CA PHE A 174 -16.51 -26.24 -0.73
C PHE A 174 -17.57 -25.16 -0.93
N MET A 175 -17.20 -23.91 -1.25
CA MET A 175 -18.12 -22.81 -1.52
C MET A 175 -18.52 -22.66 -3.00
N HIS A 176 -18.25 -23.66 -3.84
CA HIS A 176 -18.80 -23.78 -5.20
C HIS A 176 -20.05 -24.69 -5.21
N TYR A 177 -20.72 -24.88 -6.36
CA TYR A 177 -21.81 -25.85 -6.60
C TYR A 177 -21.42 -27.03 -7.51
N THR A 178 -20.22 -27.58 -7.32
CA THR A 178 -19.77 -28.77 -8.07
C THR A 178 -20.05 -30.06 -7.29
N ASP A 179 -19.58 -31.19 -7.82
CA ASP A 179 -19.59 -32.49 -7.17
C ASP A 179 -18.17 -33.00 -6.87
N ASN A 180 -17.14 -32.14 -6.90
CA ASN A 180 -15.73 -32.52 -6.69
C ASN A 180 -15.08 -31.78 -5.51
N TYR A 181 -15.83 -31.52 -4.45
CA TYR A 181 -15.36 -30.80 -3.27
C TYR A 181 -14.14 -31.44 -2.59
N ALA A 182 -13.15 -30.61 -2.25
CA ALA A 182 -11.91 -31.08 -1.62
C ALA A 182 -11.36 -30.15 -0.52
N MET A 183 -11.51 -28.82 -0.64
CA MET A 183 -10.82 -27.92 0.28
C MET A 183 -11.47 -26.54 0.50
N PHE A 184 -10.98 -25.88 1.56
CA PHE A 184 -11.02 -24.43 1.74
C PHE A 184 -9.62 -23.86 1.55
N THR A 185 -9.53 -22.60 1.14
CA THR A 185 -8.26 -21.88 1.03
C THR A 185 -7.76 -21.37 2.38
N GLN A 186 -6.54 -20.82 2.42
CA GLN A 186 -5.96 -20.32 3.66
C GLN A 186 -6.69 -19.06 4.15
N GLN A 187 -7.04 -18.14 3.24
CA GLN A 187 -7.77 -16.94 3.61
C GLN A 187 -9.25 -17.22 3.92
N GLN A 188 -9.88 -18.22 3.29
CA GLN A 188 -11.18 -18.73 3.76
C GLN A 188 -11.07 -19.24 5.21
N ALA A 189 -10.01 -19.99 5.55
CA ALA A 189 -9.77 -20.41 6.93
C ALA A 189 -9.56 -19.24 7.91
N GLN A 190 -8.88 -18.17 7.49
CA GLN A 190 -8.76 -16.95 8.28
C GLN A 190 -10.13 -16.28 8.46
N ARG A 191 -10.92 -16.13 7.39
CA ARG A 191 -12.26 -15.54 7.42
C ARG A 191 -13.21 -16.29 8.36
N MET A 192 -13.18 -17.62 8.31
CA MET A 192 -13.90 -18.47 9.25
C MET A 192 -13.45 -18.26 10.70
N TYR A 193 -12.14 -18.04 10.93
CA TYR A 193 -11.63 -17.73 12.27
C TYR A 193 -12.09 -16.34 12.74
N GLY A 194 -12.15 -15.35 11.85
CA GLY A 194 -12.76 -14.04 12.12
C GLY A 194 -14.24 -14.18 12.49
N ALA A 195 -14.99 -15.02 11.78
CA ALA A 195 -16.40 -15.30 12.08
C ALA A 195 -16.61 -15.95 13.46
N LEU A 196 -15.69 -16.82 13.91
CA LEU A 196 -15.71 -17.39 15.26
C LEU A 196 -15.41 -16.37 16.36
N ASN A 197 -14.72 -15.28 16.03
CA ASN A 197 -14.43 -14.18 16.95
C ASN A 197 -15.44 -13.02 16.84
N HIS A 198 -16.36 -13.09 15.87
CA HIS A 198 -17.47 -12.14 15.74
C HIS A 198 -18.35 -12.15 17.00
N PRO A 199 -18.91 -10.99 17.45
CA PRO A 199 -19.75 -10.93 18.64
C PRO A 199 -20.93 -11.90 18.67
N ALA A 200 -21.48 -12.25 17.51
CA ALA A 200 -22.55 -13.24 17.37
C ALA A 200 -22.15 -14.67 17.76
N ARG A 201 -20.84 -14.98 17.89
CA ARG A 201 -20.34 -16.37 18.00
C ARG A 201 -19.19 -16.59 18.95
N LYS A 202 -18.43 -15.55 19.28
CA LYS A 202 -17.24 -15.64 20.15
C LYS A 202 -17.47 -16.33 21.49
N THR A 203 -18.71 -16.31 21.99
CA THR A 203 -19.04 -16.94 23.26
C THR A 203 -19.22 -18.46 23.16
N LEU A 204 -19.54 -19.00 21.97
CA LEU A 204 -19.86 -20.42 21.77
C LEU A 204 -18.77 -21.37 22.28
N TRP A 205 -17.52 -20.94 22.21
CA TRP A 205 -16.33 -21.74 22.47
C TRP A 205 -15.51 -21.18 23.65
N THR A 206 -16.14 -20.37 24.51
CA THR A 206 -15.55 -19.98 25.80
C THR A 206 -15.56 -21.16 26.76
N ASP A 207 -14.55 -21.26 27.63
CA ASP A 207 -14.47 -22.34 28.62
C ASP A 207 -15.74 -22.44 29.49
N ASP A 208 -16.29 -21.31 29.92
CA ASP A 208 -17.54 -21.27 30.70
C ASP A 208 -18.71 -21.90 29.94
N ASN A 209 -18.86 -21.57 28.65
CA ASN A 209 -19.93 -22.14 27.85
C ASN A 209 -19.68 -23.62 27.53
N LEU A 210 -18.45 -24.01 27.19
CA LEU A 210 -18.07 -25.42 26.98
C LEU A 210 -18.37 -26.26 28.23
N ILE A 211 -18.03 -25.77 29.42
CA ILE A 211 -18.37 -26.43 30.69
C ILE A 211 -19.89 -26.51 30.86
N SER A 212 -20.61 -25.42 30.62
CA SER A 212 -22.06 -25.35 30.81
C SER A 212 -22.84 -26.33 29.92
N VAL A 213 -22.32 -26.66 28.73
CA VAL A 213 -22.93 -27.59 27.78
C VAL A 213 -22.37 -29.03 27.90
N GLY A 214 -21.55 -29.29 28.92
CA GLY A 214 -21.02 -30.62 29.25
C GLY A 214 -19.78 -31.05 28.46
N LEU A 215 -19.05 -30.09 27.88
CA LEU A 215 -17.89 -30.30 27.02
C LEU A 215 -16.57 -29.86 27.69
N SER A 216 -16.46 -30.01 29.01
CA SER A 216 -15.26 -29.62 29.78
C SER A 216 -13.94 -30.21 29.27
N ALA A 217 -13.96 -31.37 28.62
CA ALA A 217 -12.78 -31.99 28.01
C ALA A 217 -12.17 -31.19 26.86
N TYR A 218 -12.93 -30.25 26.29
CA TYR A 218 -12.53 -29.38 25.18
C TYR A 218 -12.11 -27.98 25.64
N THR A 219 -12.08 -27.72 26.96
CA THR A 219 -11.56 -26.47 27.51
C THR A 219 -10.05 -26.34 27.28
N SER A 220 -9.58 -25.11 27.16
CA SER A 220 -8.18 -24.83 26.84
C SER A 220 -7.57 -23.86 27.84
N SER A 221 -6.46 -24.26 28.48
CA SER A 221 -5.66 -23.33 29.29
C SER A 221 -4.86 -22.34 28.44
N VAL A 222 -4.84 -22.51 27.11
CA VAL A 222 -4.17 -21.59 26.17
C VAL A 222 -5.14 -20.46 25.82
N PRO A 223 -4.74 -19.17 25.99
CA PRO A 223 -5.56 -18.04 25.61
C PRO A 223 -5.93 -18.10 24.13
N HIS A 224 -7.21 -17.88 23.85
CA HIS A 224 -7.75 -17.76 22.50
C HIS A 224 -7.45 -16.38 21.91
N ASN A 225 -6.16 -16.09 21.70
CA ASN A 225 -5.71 -14.82 21.15
C ASN A 225 -6.01 -14.77 19.65
N TRP A 226 -6.91 -13.86 19.27
CA TRP A 226 -7.18 -13.53 17.87
C TRP A 226 -6.42 -12.26 17.49
N ASP A 227 -5.71 -12.31 16.37
CA ASP A 227 -4.90 -11.23 15.82
C ASP A 227 -5.69 -10.23 14.96
N GLY A 228 -7.01 -10.41 14.86
CA GLY A 228 -7.89 -9.62 14.00
C GLY A 228 -7.95 -10.11 12.55
N SER A 229 -7.29 -11.23 12.21
CA SER A 229 -7.34 -11.80 10.86
C SER A 229 -8.75 -12.29 10.48
N GLY A 230 -9.08 -12.25 9.18
CA GLY A 230 -10.34 -12.78 8.66
C GLY A 230 -11.56 -11.87 8.80
N VAL A 231 -11.38 -10.61 9.20
CA VAL A 231 -12.43 -9.59 9.05
C VAL A 231 -12.38 -8.97 7.66
N ASP A 232 -13.51 -8.42 7.20
CA ASP A 232 -13.53 -7.50 6.07
C ASP A 232 -12.71 -6.26 6.45
N ALA A 233 -11.46 -6.20 5.98
CA ALA A 233 -10.58 -5.07 6.23
C ALA A 233 -10.86 -3.96 5.21
N PRO A 234 -10.82 -2.68 5.60
CA PRO A 234 -10.88 -1.57 4.65
C PRO A 234 -9.75 -1.64 3.62
N PRO A 235 -9.95 -1.11 2.39
CA PRO A 235 -8.90 -1.06 1.38
C PRO A 235 -7.70 -0.24 1.89
N LYS A 236 -6.49 -0.70 1.55
CA LYS A 236 -5.23 -0.06 1.96
C LYS A 236 -4.76 0.89 0.86
N GLY A 237 -4.14 2.00 1.28
CA GLY A 237 -3.53 2.98 0.38
C GLY A 237 -3.49 4.37 0.99
N THR A 238 -3.22 5.37 0.16
CA THR A 238 -3.25 6.79 0.53
C THR A 238 -4.70 7.25 0.66
N VAL A 239 -5.14 7.57 1.87
CA VAL A 239 -6.47 8.11 2.12
C VAL A 239 -6.58 9.52 1.53
N LEU A 240 -7.42 9.69 0.52
CA LEU A 240 -7.71 10.98 -0.11
C LEU A 240 -8.89 11.71 0.58
N MET A 241 -9.83 10.94 1.12
CA MET A 241 -10.98 11.45 1.87
C MET A 241 -11.40 10.44 2.94
N GLU A 242 -11.75 10.93 4.13
CA GLU A 242 -12.39 10.14 5.18
C GLU A 242 -13.45 11.00 5.88
N LEU A 243 -14.70 10.53 5.89
CA LEU A 243 -15.85 11.17 6.52
C LEU A 243 -16.50 10.21 7.50
N PRO A 244 -16.18 10.29 8.81
CA PRO A 244 -16.78 9.44 9.83
C PRO A 244 -18.12 9.99 10.34
N GLY A 245 -18.93 9.11 10.94
CA GLY A 245 -20.13 9.51 11.67
C GLY A 245 -21.32 9.91 10.79
N LEU A 246 -21.35 9.45 9.54
CA LEU A 246 -22.45 9.68 8.62
C LEU A 246 -23.71 8.96 9.09
N SER A 247 -24.87 9.61 8.95
CA SER A 247 -26.16 9.04 9.32
C SER A 247 -27.24 9.68 8.47
N ALA A 248 -28.22 8.89 8.06
CA ALA A 248 -29.33 9.35 7.22
C ALA A 248 -30.61 8.57 7.51
N LEU A 249 -31.75 9.23 7.32
CA LEU A 249 -33.07 8.59 7.39
C LEU A 249 -33.38 7.88 6.08
N LYS A 250 -34.24 6.87 6.13
CA LYS A 250 -34.69 6.13 4.94
C LYS A 250 -35.19 7.07 3.84
N GLY A 251 -34.60 6.95 2.65
CA GLY A 251 -34.89 7.74 1.45
C GLY A 251 -34.16 9.07 1.35
N GLU A 252 -33.29 9.42 2.30
CA GLU A 252 -32.39 10.56 2.14
C GLU A 252 -31.22 10.20 1.21
N ILE A 253 -30.87 11.15 0.34
CA ILE A 253 -29.79 11.02 -0.63
C ILE A 253 -28.74 12.09 -0.33
N ASN A 254 -27.49 11.66 -0.09
CA ASN A 254 -26.38 12.56 0.20
C ASN A 254 -25.28 12.40 -0.86
N THR A 255 -24.78 13.52 -1.40
CA THR A 255 -23.71 13.52 -2.41
C THR A 255 -22.48 14.24 -1.89
N TYR A 256 -21.33 13.61 -2.06
CA TYR A 256 -19.99 14.11 -1.74
C TYR A 256 -19.17 14.22 -3.03
N THR A 257 -18.13 15.04 -3.01
CA THR A 257 -17.32 15.31 -4.20
C THR A 257 -15.84 15.21 -3.91
N ILE A 258 -15.07 14.65 -4.84
CA ILE A 258 -13.61 14.56 -4.75
C ILE A 258 -12.95 14.85 -6.09
N ASP A 259 -11.88 15.65 -6.06
CA ASP A 259 -10.94 15.82 -7.16
C ASP A 259 -9.72 14.95 -6.87
N LEU A 260 -9.27 14.18 -7.86
CA LEU A 260 -8.16 13.23 -7.67
C LEU A 260 -6.81 13.90 -7.99
N PRO A 261 -5.75 13.61 -7.20
CA PRO A 261 -4.40 14.02 -7.56
C PRO A 261 -3.99 13.49 -8.95
N VAL A 262 -3.24 14.30 -9.70
CA VAL A 262 -2.62 13.85 -10.96
C VAL A 262 -1.71 12.65 -10.69
N GLY A 263 -1.78 11.64 -11.54
CA GLY A 263 -1.04 10.38 -11.36
C GLY A 263 -1.71 9.37 -10.42
N THR A 264 -2.96 9.60 -9.99
CA THR A 264 -3.72 8.55 -9.27
C THR A 264 -3.94 7.37 -10.20
N GLU A 265 -3.35 6.21 -9.88
CA GLU A 265 -3.40 5.00 -10.71
C GLU A 265 -4.67 4.20 -10.48
N VAL A 266 -5.10 4.07 -9.22
CA VAL A 266 -6.35 3.40 -8.87
C VAL A 266 -6.99 4.02 -7.63
N MET A 267 -8.32 4.09 -7.64
CA MET A 267 -9.18 4.66 -6.61
C MET A 267 -10.12 3.60 -6.05
N ALA A 268 -10.28 3.57 -4.73
CA ALA A 268 -11.33 2.82 -4.04
C ALA A 268 -12.23 3.77 -3.26
N VAL A 269 -13.55 3.61 -3.40
CA VAL A 269 -14.57 4.24 -2.55
C VAL A 269 -15.14 3.15 -1.65
N TYR A 270 -15.09 3.37 -0.34
CA TYR A 270 -15.46 2.38 0.66
C TYR A 270 -16.37 3.00 1.71
N LEU A 271 -17.53 2.38 1.95
CA LEU A 271 -18.48 2.79 2.99
C LEU A 271 -18.60 1.65 4.00
N ASP A 272 -18.32 1.92 5.28
CA ASP A 272 -18.42 0.93 6.36
C ASP A 272 -19.01 1.51 7.65
N GLY A 273 -19.06 0.70 8.70
CA GLY A 273 -19.46 1.16 10.05
C GLY A 273 -20.97 1.24 10.31
N PHE A 274 -21.79 0.69 9.42
CA PHE A 274 -23.25 0.62 9.55
C PHE A 274 -23.74 -0.83 9.72
N SER A 275 -24.98 -1.00 10.20
CA SER A 275 -25.64 -2.31 10.34
C SER A 275 -26.81 -2.50 9.37
N GLU A 276 -27.19 -1.43 8.70
CA GLU A 276 -28.32 -1.32 7.80
C GLU A 276 -27.85 -1.36 6.34
N ASP A 277 -28.69 -0.98 5.40
CA ASP A 277 -28.49 -1.16 3.95
C ASP A 277 -28.48 0.21 3.24
N PRO A 278 -27.32 0.89 3.16
CA PRO A 278 -27.12 2.07 2.32
C PRO A 278 -26.52 1.70 0.95
N ASP A 279 -27.07 2.23 -0.13
CA ASP A 279 -26.57 2.00 -1.48
C ASP A 279 -25.54 3.08 -1.88
N LEU A 280 -24.47 2.67 -2.55
CA LEU A 280 -23.39 3.55 -3.00
C LEU A 280 -23.41 3.74 -4.52
N TYR A 281 -23.32 4.99 -4.99
CA TYR A 281 -23.25 5.37 -6.39
C TYR A 281 -22.08 6.30 -6.66
N LEU A 282 -21.45 6.18 -7.83
CA LEU A 282 -20.33 7.01 -8.26
C LEU A 282 -20.57 7.51 -9.68
N ARG A 283 -20.25 8.79 -9.93
CA ARG A 283 -20.29 9.37 -11.28
C ARG A 283 -19.29 10.51 -11.46
N TYR A 284 -18.63 10.57 -12.61
CA TYR A 284 -17.67 11.60 -12.96
C TYR A 284 -18.32 12.81 -13.65
N GLY A 285 -17.90 14.02 -13.27
CA GLY A 285 -18.31 15.30 -13.84
C GLY A 285 -19.70 15.79 -13.45
N GLN A 286 -20.58 14.92 -12.94
CA GLN A 286 -21.91 15.26 -12.45
C GLN A 286 -22.40 14.26 -11.41
N ALA A 287 -23.32 14.69 -10.54
CA ALA A 287 -23.90 13.82 -9.53
C ALA A 287 -24.71 12.66 -10.14
N PRO A 288 -24.66 11.45 -9.53
CA PRO A 288 -25.70 10.44 -9.75
C PRO A 288 -27.10 11.03 -9.55
N SER A 289 -28.06 10.62 -10.37
CA SER A 289 -29.42 11.18 -10.34
C SER A 289 -30.50 10.10 -10.40
N TYR A 290 -31.54 10.24 -9.59
CA TYR A 290 -32.70 9.36 -9.56
C TYR A 290 -33.94 10.07 -10.13
N ASP A 291 -34.60 9.45 -11.12
CA ASP A 291 -35.79 10.03 -11.77
C ASP A 291 -37.13 9.58 -11.15
N GLY A 292 -37.07 8.80 -10.06
CA GLY A 292 -38.23 8.17 -9.41
C GLY A 292 -38.48 6.73 -9.86
N THR A 293 -37.77 6.23 -10.87
CA THR A 293 -37.83 4.83 -11.32
C THR A 293 -36.43 4.25 -11.51
N ASN A 294 -35.53 4.98 -12.18
CA ASN A 294 -34.18 4.54 -12.52
C ASN A 294 -33.12 5.51 -12.02
N TRP A 295 -31.98 4.95 -11.64
CA TRP A 295 -30.78 5.71 -11.33
C TRP A 295 -29.92 5.91 -12.58
N THR A 296 -29.24 7.05 -12.64
CA THR A 296 -28.17 7.33 -13.62
C THR A 296 -26.85 7.53 -12.86
N TYR A 297 -25.88 6.65 -13.10
CA TYR A 297 -24.56 6.59 -12.46
C TYR A 297 -23.53 6.03 -13.45
N ASP A 298 -22.24 6.10 -13.10
CA ASP A 298 -21.18 5.39 -13.83
C ASP A 298 -20.89 4.04 -13.16
N LEU A 299 -20.76 4.02 -11.83
CA LEU A 299 -20.55 2.81 -11.01
C LEU A 299 -21.48 2.81 -9.78
N HIS A 300 -21.74 1.64 -9.21
CA HIS A 300 -22.54 1.47 -8.00
C HIS A 300 -22.10 0.24 -7.21
N SER A 301 -22.51 0.17 -5.94
CA SER A 301 -22.35 -0.99 -5.07
C SER A 301 -23.63 -1.14 -4.24
N PHE A 302 -24.23 -2.34 -4.30
CA PHE A 302 -25.44 -2.74 -3.56
C PHE A 302 -25.14 -4.05 -2.82
N SER A 303 -24.66 -3.94 -1.59
CA SER A 303 -24.37 -5.07 -0.73
C SER A 303 -25.55 -5.35 0.19
N SER A 304 -25.55 -6.49 0.87
CA SER A 304 -26.58 -6.75 1.88
C SER A 304 -26.43 -5.86 3.12
N ALA A 305 -27.50 -5.68 3.89
CA ALA A 305 -27.46 -4.93 5.15
C ALA A 305 -26.28 -5.30 6.07
N GLY A 306 -25.60 -4.29 6.62
CA GLY A 306 -24.44 -4.43 7.51
C GLY A 306 -23.15 -4.85 6.81
N THR A 307 -23.18 -4.93 5.48
CA THR A 307 -22.03 -5.30 4.67
C THR A 307 -21.43 -4.04 4.06
N PRO A 308 -20.11 -3.79 4.17
CA PRO A 308 -19.50 -2.61 3.57
C PRO A 308 -19.74 -2.53 2.06
N GLU A 309 -20.00 -1.31 1.57
CA GLU A 309 -20.07 -1.00 0.15
C GLU A 309 -18.69 -0.66 -0.40
N PHE A 310 -18.41 -1.11 -1.63
CA PHE A 310 -17.09 -0.96 -2.23
C PHE A 310 -17.19 -0.70 -3.74
N ILE A 311 -16.55 0.37 -4.21
CA ILE A 311 -16.37 0.66 -5.64
C ILE A 311 -14.87 0.85 -5.90
N GLY A 312 -14.28 -0.04 -6.70
CA GLY A 312 -12.92 0.09 -7.23
C GLY A 312 -12.92 0.69 -8.64
N LEU A 313 -11.92 1.52 -8.95
CA LEU A 313 -11.73 2.11 -10.28
C LEU A 313 -10.25 2.22 -10.62
N VAL A 314 -9.84 1.56 -11.71
CA VAL A 314 -8.47 1.59 -12.23
C VAL A 314 -8.33 2.59 -13.37
N GLY A 315 -7.26 3.36 -13.37
CA GLY A 315 -7.03 4.48 -14.29
C GLY A 315 -8.08 5.57 -14.18
N PRO A 316 -8.38 6.10 -12.97
CA PRO A 316 -9.42 7.11 -12.81
C PRO A 316 -9.03 8.43 -13.51
N LYS A 317 -10.03 9.19 -13.95
CA LYS A 317 -9.81 10.51 -14.55
C LYS A 317 -9.31 11.49 -13.49
N THR A 318 -8.09 11.99 -13.63
CA THR A 318 -7.49 12.93 -12.65
C THR A 318 -7.80 14.40 -12.94
N THR A 319 -8.36 14.70 -14.11
CA THR A 319 -8.84 16.05 -14.45
C THR A 319 -10.35 16.12 -14.24
N GLY A 320 -10.86 16.83 -13.23
CA GLY A 320 -12.29 16.98 -12.95
C GLY A 320 -12.74 16.29 -11.67
N THR A 321 -14.06 16.30 -11.41
CA THR A 321 -14.63 15.94 -10.10
C THR A 321 -15.45 14.65 -10.16
N TYR A 322 -15.21 13.74 -9.23
CA TYR A 322 -16.08 12.61 -8.96
C TYR A 322 -17.16 12.97 -7.93
N HIS A 323 -18.38 12.50 -8.16
CA HIS A 323 -19.52 12.62 -7.27
C HIS A 323 -19.89 11.26 -6.70
N ILE A 324 -19.81 11.14 -5.37
CA ILE A 324 -20.14 9.93 -4.60
C ILE A 324 -21.49 10.17 -3.93
N THR A 325 -22.51 9.39 -4.30
CA THR A 325 -23.85 9.50 -3.71
C THR A 325 -24.16 8.28 -2.86
N ILE A 326 -24.66 8.50 -1.66
CA ILE A 326 -25.18 7.48 -0.77
C ILE A 326 -26.71 7.63 -0.73
N ASP A 327 -27.43 6.57 -1.09
CA ASP A 327 -28.88 6.47 -0.91
C ASP A 327 -29.20 5.64 0.32
N ALA A 328 -29.90 6.24 1.28
CA ALA A 328 -30.34 5.54 2.49
C ALA A 328 -31.55 4.63 2.18
N PHE A 329 -31.33 3.52 1.46
CA PHE A 329 -32.39 2.54 1.17
C PHE A 329 -33.07 2.05 2.46
N SER A 330 -32.28 1.95 3.52
CA SER A 330 -32.73 1.97 4.92
C SER A 330 -31.99 3.04 5.73
N ALA A 331 -32.55 3.43 6.87
CA ALA A 331 -31.90 4.40 7.75
C ALA A 331 -30.62 3.78 8.33
N TYR A 332 -29.53 4.52 8.34
CA TYR A 332 -28.24 4.05 8.87
C TYR A 332 -27.63 5.09 9.81
N THR A 333 -26.78 4.62 10.72
CA THR A 333 -26.07 5.50 11.66
C THR A 333 -24.59 5.17 11.77
N ASN A 334 -23.79 6.19 12.10
CA ASN A 334 -22.35 6.09 12.35
C ASN A 334 -21.52 5.45 11.22
N ALA A 335 -21.97 5.57 9.97
CA ALA A 335 -21.23 5.10 8.81
C ALA A 335 -19.97 5.96 8.58
N ARG A 336 -18.98 5.39 7.91
CA ARG A 336 -17.76 6.07 7.50
C ARG A 336 -17.56 5.89 6.01
N LEU A 337 -17.44 7.00 5.29
CA LEU A 337 -17.04 7.02 3.87
C LEU A 337 -15.54 7.27 3.78
N MET A 338 -14.84 6.44 3.01
CA MET A 338 -13.41 6.56 2.76
C MET A 338 -13.13 6.48 1.25
N VAL A 339 -12.27 7.37 0.76
CA VAL A 339 -11.72 7.29 -0.60
C VAL A 339 -10.22 7.12 -0.51
N VAL A 340 -9.70 6.08 -1.14
CA VAL A 340 -8.29 5.67 -1.05
C VAL A 340 -7.70 5.59 -2.45
N ALA A 341 -6.50 6.12 -2.63
CA ALA A 341 -5.67 5.88 -3.80
C ALA A 341 -4.63 4.80 -3.49
N MET A 342 -4.38 3.91 -4.45
CA MET A 342 -3.28 2.94 -4.37
C MET A 342 -2.52 2.90 -5.69
N ASP A 343 -1.37 2.22 -5.67
CA ASP A 343 -0.58 1.95 -6.86
C ASP A 343 -1.25 0.79 -7.63
N ASP A 344 -1.28 0.87 -8.96
CA ASP A 344 -1.71 -0.22 -9.83
C ASP A 344 -0.54 -1.21 -10.02
N PRO A 345 -0.57 -2.41 -9.41
CA PRO A 345 0.52 -3.38 -9.57
C PRO A 345 0.66 -3.90 -11.01
N THR A 346 -0.34 -3.66 -11.86
CA THR A 346 -0.35 -4.03 -13.28
C THR A 346 0.15 -2.91 -14.20
N LEU A 347 0.39 -1.71 -13.68
CA LEU A 347 0.91 -0.57 -14.43
C LEU A 347 2.44 -0.55 -14.37
N CYS A 348 3.09 -0.21 -15.49
CA CYS A 348 4.54 -0.05 -15.49
C CYS A 348 4.98 1.17 -14.67
N ASN A 349 6.13 1.08 -14.01
CA ASN A 349 6.65 2.17 -13.18
C ASN A 349 6.87 3.44 -14.00
N GLY A 350 6.29 4.56 -13.57
CA GLY A 350 6.35 5.84 -14.27
C GLY A 350 5.50 5.91 -15.54
N CYS A 351 4.54 5.00 -15.70
CA CYS A 351 3.57 5.01 -16.78
C CYS A 351 2.24 5.61 -16.32
N GLU A 352 1.41 6.01 -17.28
CA GLU A 352 -0.01 6.25 -17.07
C GLU A 352 -0.84 5.28 -17.90
N ARG A 353 -2.03 4.93 -17.40
CA ARG A 353 -3.05 4.18 -18.14
C ARG A 353 -4.04 5.14 -18.78
N VAL A 354 -4.14 5.09 -20.10
CA VAL A 354 -5.07 5.92 -20.87
C VAL A 354 -6.26 5.08 -21.33
N ILE A 355 -7.47 5.54 -20.99
CA ILE A 355 -8.72 4.96 -21.51
C ILE A 355 -8.98 5.54 -22.90
N ALA A 356 -8.74 4.75 -23.94
CA ALA A 356 -8.92 5.14 -25.33
C ALA A 356 -10.38 4.99 -25.82
N ILE A 357 -11.08 3.95 -25.34
CA ILE A 357 -12.49 3.69 -25.65
C ILE A 357 -13.19 3.24 -24.36
N GLU A 358 -14.37 3.80 -24.10
CA GLU A 358 -15.30 3.33 -23.08
C GLU A 358 -16.73 3.50 -23.60
N GLU A 359 -17.30 2.43 -24.15
CA GLU A 359 -18.63 2.42 -24.78
C GLU A 359 -19.56 1.52 -23.99
N THR A 360 -20.57 2.11 -23.34
CA THR A 360 -21.50 1.39 -22.45
C THR A 360 -22.84 1.11 -23.14
N LYS A 361 -23.66 0.23 -22.53
CA LYS A 361 -25.04 -0.08 -22.98
C LYS A 361 -25.12 -0.64 -24.40
N LEU A 362 -24.10 -1.37 -24.83
CA LEU A 362 -24.09 -2.04 -26.12
C LEU A 362 -25.07 -3.22 -26.08
N ALA A 363 -25.89 -3.34 -27.12
CA ALA A 363 -26.78 -4.47 -27.33
C ALA A 363 -26.82 -4.89 -28.80
N ALA A 364 -27.01 -6.18 -29.07
CA ALA A 364 -27.30 -6.73 -30.39
C ALA A 364 -27.99 -8.10 -30.27
N LEU A 365 -28.81 -8.44 -31.27
CA LEU A 365 -29.38 -9.77 -31.42
C LEU A 365 -28.43 -10.66 -32.22
N LYS A 366 -28.46 -11.97 -31.97
CA LYS A 366 -27.71 -12.98 -32.71
C LYS A 366 -27.89 -12.82 -34.21
N GLY A 367 -26.76 -12.77 -34.93
CA GLY A 367 -26.73 -12.60 -36.38
C GLY A 367 -26.93 -11.17 -36.88
N SER A 368 -26.95 -10.18 -35.99
CA SER A 368 -26.84 -8.76 -36.36
C SER A 368 -25.48 -8.49 -37.02
N ALA A 369 -25.38 -7.39 -37.78
CA ALA A 369 -24.09 -6.97 -38.33
C ALA A 369 -23.10 -6.62 -37.19
N PRO A 370 -21.82 -7.02 -37.28
CA PRO A 370 -20.83 -6.71 -36.26
C PRO A 370 -20.66 -5.20 -36.04
N LYS A 371 -20.36 -4.82 -34.80
CA LYS A 371 -20.00 -3.45 -34.44
C LYS A 371 -18.49 -3.27 -34.58
N HIS A 372 -18.05 -2.10 -35.02
CA HIS A 372 -16.63 -1.81 -35.25
C HIS A 372 -16.19 -0.54 -34.52
N TYR A 373 -14.99 -0.58 -33.96
CA TYR A 373 -14.37 0.53 -33.25
C TYR A 373 -12.88 0.61 -33.60
N SER A 374 -12.24 1.76 -33.37
CA SER A 374 -10.80 1.90 -33.58
C SER A 374 -10.20 2.99 -32.71
N PHE A 375 -8.96 2.80 -32.28
CA PHE A 375 -8.18 3.80 -31.55
C PHE A 375 -6.70 3.73 -31.94
N THR A 376 -5.97 4.82 -31.70
CA THR A 376 -4.53 4.91 -32.00
C THR A 376 -3.74 4.88 -30.70
N VAL A 377 -2.64 4.12 -30.71
CA VAL A 377 -1.74 3.93 -29.57
C VAL A 377 -0.36 4.48 -29.94
N PRO A 378 0.32 5.21 -29.03
CA PRO A 378 1.66 5.74 -29.27
C PRO A 378 2.73 4.63 -29.29
N ASN A 379 3.89 4.91 -29.88
CA ASN A 379 4.93 3.91 -30.10
C ASN A 379 5.61 3.42 -28.81
N ASP A 380 5.61 4.25 -27.78
CA ASP A 380 6.16 3.98 -26.44
C ASP A 380 5.18 3.24 -25.52
N ALA A 381 3.97 2.93 -25.99
CA ALA A 381 3.06 2.09 -25.26
C ALA A 381 3.69 0.71 -24.98
N THR A 382 3.56 0.28 -23.72
CA THR A 382 4.13 -0.97 -23.21
C THR A 382 3.08 -2.08 -23.08
N ARG A 383 1.80 -1.67 -23.00
CA ARG A 383 0.64 -2.55 -22.91
C ARG A 383 -0.55 -1.93 -23.66
N VAL A 384 -1.31 -2.76 -24.36
CA VAL A 384 -2.62 -2.41 -24.91
C VAL A 384 -3.60 -3.50 -24.51
N MET A 385 -4.72 -3.12 -23.92
CA MET A 385 -5.77 -4.05 -23.51
C MET A 385 -7.11 -3.58 -24.09
N VAL A 386 -7.79 -4.49 -24.78
CA VAL A 386 -9.16 -4.30 -25.25
C VAL A 386 -9.99 -5.38 -24.61
N GLU A 387 -11.05 -4.99 -23.93
CA GLU A 387 -11.90 -5.92 -23.21
C GLU A 387 -13.37 -5.58 -23.31
N ILE A 388 -14.16 -6.64 -23.16
CA ILE A 388 -15.55 -6.58 -22.77
C ILE A 388 -15.57 -7.21 -21.36
N PRO A 389 -15.81 -6.46 -20.26
CA PRO A 389 -15.78 -6.98 -18.88
C PRO A 389 -17.02 -7.81 -18.56
N SER A 390 -16.96 -8.98 -17.93
CA SER A 390 -18.13 -9.88 -17.73
C SER A 390 -19.34 -9.24 -17.00
N GLY A 391 -20.48 -9.96 -16.93
CA GLY A 391 -21.65 -9.54 -16.13
C GLY A 391 -22.81 -8.91 -16.88
N TYR A 392 -22.85 -9.01 -18.22
CA TYR A 392 -23.97 -8.49 -19.01
C TYR A 392 -25.21 -9.37 -18.89
N GLY A 393 -26.38 -8.75 -18.88
CA GLY A 393 -27.66 -9.44 -18.74
C GLY A 393 -28.07 -10.19 -20.01
N SER A 394 -28.56 -11.43 -19.84
CA SER A 394 -29.38 -12.13 -20.84
C SER A 394 -30.63 -12.68 -20.17
N THR A 395 -31.77 -12.51 -20.84
CA THR A 395 -33.04 -13.14 -20.46
C THR A 395 -33.24 -14.51 -21.11
N LEU A 396 -32.25 -15.03 -21.86
CA LEU A 396 -32.36 -16.23 -22.68
C LEU A 396 -31.46 -17.36 -22.18
N GLN A 397 -31.96 -18.59 -22.30
CA GLN A 397 -31.27 -19.82 -21.90
C GLN A 397 -29.98 -19.98 -22.72
N GLY A 398 -28.82 -19.83 -22.07
CA GLY A 398 -27.49 -19.92 -22.70
C GLY A 398 -26.56 -18.75 -22.42
N GLY A 399 -27.03 -17.63 -21.83
CA GLY A 399 -26.22 -16.45 -21.52
C GLY A 399 -25.94 -15.54 -22.72
N PRO A 400 -25.51 -14.28 -22.52
CA PRO A 400 -25.11 -13.38 -23.60
C PRO A 400 -23.67 -13.68 -24.05
N ASP A 401 -23.38 -13.57 -25.35
CA ASP A 401 -22.08 -13.98 -25.90
C ASP A 401 -21.63 -13.05 -27.04
N PRO A 402 -21.09 -11.86 -26.71
CA PRO A 402 -20.41 -11.01 -27.68
C PRO A 402 -19.00 -11.57 -27.95
N ASP A 403 -18.67 -11.89 -29.19
CA ASP A 403 -17.31 -12.32 -29.57
C ASP A 403 -16.43 -11.09 -29.91
N LEU A 404 -15.26 -10.99 -29.28
CA LEU A 404 -14.30 -9.92 -29.51
C LEU A 404 -13.24 -10.30 -30.55
N TYR A 405 -12.96 -9.39 -31.47
CA TYR A 405 -11.87 -9.51 -32.44
C TYR A 405 -11.07 -8.22 -32.47
N VAL A 406 -9.75 -8.32 -32.31
CA VAL A 406 -8.86 -7.15 -32.29
C VAL A 406 -7.67 -7.38 -33.20
N SER A 407 -7.34 -6.35 -33.97
CA SER A 407 -6.17 -6.35 -34.85
C SER A 407 -5.47 -5.01 -34.90
N ARG A 408 -4.14 -5.03 -34.97
CA ARG A 408 -3.31 -3.85 -35.17
C ARG A 408 -3.12 -3.60 -36.66
N ASP A 409 -3.41 -2.38 -37.09
CA ASP A 409 -3.28 -1.81 -38.44
C ASP A 409 -4.09 -2.51 -39.56
N ILE A 410 -4.90 -3.51 -39.21
CA ILE A 410 -5.81 -4.19 -40.14
C ILE A 410 -7.22 -4.27 -39.54
N ILE A 411 -8.24 -4.22 -40.41
CA ILE A 411 -9.64 -4.37 -40.00
C ILE A 411 -9.91 -5.85 -39.70
N PRO A 412 -10.30 -6.22 -38.47
CA PRO A 412 -10.57 -7.61 -38.14
C PRO A 412 -11.83 -8.13 -38.83
N THR A 413 -11.86 -9.44 -39.07
CA THR A 413 -13.00 -10.22 -39.55
C THR A 413 -13.11 -11.50 -38.72
N THR A 414 -14.22 -12.24 -38.86
CA THR A 414 -14.39 -13.53 -38.17
C THR A 414 -13.31 -14.56 -38.50
N SER A 415 -12.62 -14.39 -39.63
CA SER A 415 -11.51 -15.26 -40.07
C SER A 415 -10.11 -14.70 -39.80
N VAL A 416 -9.96 -13.38 -39.65
CA VAL A 416 -8.67 -12.67 -39.57
C VAL A 416 -8.72 -11.69 -38.40
N ALA A 417 -7.99 -12.00 -37.33
CA ALA A 417 -7.77 -11.11 -36.20
C ALA A 417 -6.44 -11.51 -35.53
N ASP A 418 -5.74 -10.55 -34.94
CA ASP A 418 -4.52 -10.82 -34.16
C ASP A 418 -4.87 -11.46 -32.82
N CYS A 419 -6.02 -11.08 -32.26
CA CYS A 419 -6.59 -11.67 -31.06
C CYS A 419 -8.11 -11.88 -31.20
N LYS A 420 -8.59 -13.04 -30.71
CA LYS A 420 -9.99 -13.47 -30.70
C LYS A 420 -10.21 -14.55 -29.61
N PRO A 421 -10.48 -14.15 -28.35
CA PRO A 421 -10.38 -15.03 -27.19
C PRO A 421 -11.54 -16.03 -27.11
N PHE A 422 -12.75 -15.68 -27.53
CA PHE A 422 -13.93 -16.57 -27.60
C PHE A 422 -14.19 -17.28 -26.28
N ALA A 423 -14.38 -16.48 -25.24
CA ALA A 423 -14.75 -16.98 -23.94
C ALA A 423 -16.16 -17.61 -23.99
N ALA A 424 -16.52 -18.34 -22.94
CA ALA A 424 -17.85 -18.92 -22.85
C ALA A 424 -18.92 -17.83 -22.65
N PRO A 425 -20.21 -18.08 -22.98
CA PRO A 425 -21.27 -17.12 -22.75
C PRO A 425 -21.28 -16.56 -21.33
N GLY A 426 -21.39 -15.23 -21.22
CA GLY A 426 -21.39 -14.48 -19.95
C GLY A 426 -19.99 -14.18 -19.40
N MET A 427 -18.92 -14.69 -20.02
CA MET A 427 -17.54 -14.41 -19.63
C MET A 427 -17.04 -13.11 -20.25
N ARG A 428 -15.92 -12.62 -19.70
CA ARG A 428 -15.16 -11.50 -20.25
C ARG A 428 -14.49 -11.91 -21.55
N GLU A 429 -14.52 -11.03 -22.53
CA GLU A 429 -13.65 -11.11 -23.71
C GLU A 429 -12.45 -10.18 -23.50
N VAL A 430 -11.21 -10.67 -23.67
CA VAL A 430 -10.02 -9.83 -23.54
C VAL A 430 -8.98 -10.11 -24.62
N CYS A 431 -8.47 -9.03 -25.19
CA CYS A 431 -7.28 -9.02 -26.01
C CYS A 431 -6.21 -8.14 -25.38
N GLU A 432 -5.10 -8.75 -25.02
CA GLU A 432 -3.96 -8.08 -24.41
C GLU A 432 -2.73 -8.21 -25.31
N PHE A 433 -2.06 -7.08 -25.54
CA PHE A 433 -0.83 -6.97 -26.29
C PHE A 433 0.23 -6.37 -25.37
N THR A 434 1.35 -7.06 -25.20
CA THR A 434 2.50 -6.63 -24.39
C THR A 434 3.78 -6.71 -25.21
N GLY A 435 4.75 -5.83 -24.95
CA GLY A 435 6.04 -5.84 -25.64
C GLY A 435 6.56 -4.44 -25.94
N VAL A 436 7.52 -4.37 -26.86
CA VAL A 436 8.07 -3.10 -27.39
C VAL A 436 7.38 -2.75 -28.71
N ASP A 437 7.30 -1.45 -29.03
CA ASP A 437 6.72 -0.93 -30.27
C ASP A 437 5.25 -1.35 -30.48
N LEU A 438 4.39 -1.10 -29.49
CA LEU A 438 2.96 -1.41 -29.59
C LEU A 438 2.16 -0.37 -30.38
N GLY A 439 2.79 0.73 -30.80
CA GLY A 439 2.14 1.81 -31.53
C GLY A 439 1.48 1.36 -32.84
N GLY A 440 0.41 2.07 -33.21
CA GLY A 440 -0.41 1.75 -34.38
C GLY A 440 -1.90 2.00 -34.14
N THR A 441 -2.72 1.60 -35.11
CA THR A 441 -4.19 1.70 -35.01
C THR A 441 -4.78 0.34 -34.68
N TYR A 442 -5.38 0.21 -33.51
CA TYR A 442 -6.08 -1.00 -33.10
C TYR A 442 -7.53 -0.90 -33.58
N ASN A 443 -7.93 -1.87 -34.40
CA ASN A 443 -9.27 -2.02 -34.92
C ASN A 443 -9.96 -3.16 -34.17
N ILE A 444 -11.19 -2.91 -33.73
CA ILE A 444 -11.99 -3.81 -32.90
C ILE A 444 -13.25 -4.17 -33.69
N MET A 445 -13.66 -5.43 -33.63
CA MET A 445 -14.96 -5.90 -34.08
C MET A 445 -15.62 -6.72 -32.96
N ILE A 446 -16.90 -6.44 -32.71
CA ILE A 446 -17.74 -7.21 -31.79
C ILE A 446 -18.83 -7.91 -32.61
N ASP A 447 -18.82 -9.23 -32.61
CA ASP A 447 -19.84 -10.06 -33.28
C ASP A 447 -20.85 -10.61 -32.27
N ALA A 448 -22.12 -10.69 -32.65
CA ALA A 448 -23.19 -11.17 -31.78
C ALA A 448 -23.39 -12.69 -31.98
N PHE A 449 -22.53 -13.50 -31.35
CA PHE A 449 -22.64 -14.97 -31.43
C PHE A 449 -23.91 -15.47 -30.73
N LEU A 450 -24.25 -14.85 -29.59
CA LEU A 450 -25.58 -14.86 -28.97
C LEU A 450 -26.09 -13.42 -28.73
N ASP A 451 -27.37 -13.31 -28.37
CA ASP A 451 -27.98 -12.02 -28.00
C ASP A 451 -27.24 -11.43 -26.79
N TYR A 452 -26.92 -10.15 -26.82
CA TYR A 452 -26.32 -9.44 -25.69
C TYR A 452 -26.96 -8.07 -25.47
N SER A 453 -26.96 -7.61 -24.22
CA SER A 453 -27.46 -6.29 -23.81
C SER A 453 -26.69 -5.77 -22.61
N GLU A 454 -26.66 -4.44 -22.42
CA GLU A 454 -25.91 -3.78 -21.34
C GLU A 454 -24.41 -4.10 -21.32
N VAL A 455 -23.83 -4.34 -22.51
CA VAL A 455 -22.41 -4.62 -22.68
C VAL A 455 -21.58 -3.33 -22.65
N THR A 456 -20.42 -3.36 -21.98
CA THR A 456 -19.41 -2.30 -22.04
C THR A 456 -18.17 -2.75 -22.80
N LEU A 457 -17.72 -1.98 -23.78
CA LEU A 457 -16.40 -2.14 -24.42
C LEU A 457 -15.43 -1.13 -23.79
N LYS A 458 -14.30 -1.63 -23.28
CA LYS A 458 -13.22 -0.81 -22.72
C LYS A 458 -11.93 -1.10 -23.48
N ALA A 459 -11.24 -0.06 -23.95
CA ALA A 459 -9.91 -0.17 -24.53
C ALA A 459 -8.96 0.80 -23.83
N VAL A 460 -7.86 0.27 -23.32
CA VAL A 460 -6.84 1.02 -22.58
C VAL A 460 -5.45 0.74 -23.13
N TYR A 461 -4.52 1.67 -22.92
CA TYR A 461 -3.10 1.43 -23.13
C TYR A 461 -2.27 2.08 -22.03
N ASP A 462 -1.12 1.47 -21.73
CA ASP A 462 -0.17 1.97 -20.74
C ASP A 462 1.06 2.49 -21.47
N HIS A 463 1.50 3.71 -21.14
CA HIS A 463 2.70 4.32 -21.73
C HIS A 463 3.42 5.21 -20.70
N PRO A 464 4.75 5.43 -20.84
CA PRO A 464 5.51 6.29 -19.95
C PRO A 464 4.91 7.71 -19.88
N VAL A 465 4.85 8.29 -18.68
CA VAL A 465 4.44 9.69 -18.53
C VAL A 465 5.53 10.58 -19.13
N SER A 466 5.27 11.22 -20.27
CA SER A 466 6.19 12.19 -20.86
C SER A 466 6.13 13.51 -20.08
N THR A 467 7.19 13.81 -19.32
CA THR A 467 7.36 15.17 -18.80
C THR A 467 7.78 16.08 -19.95
N ASN A 468 6.86 16.90 -20.47
CA ASN A 468 7.18 17.88 -21.51
C ASN A 468 8.20 18.90 -20.98
N ALA A 469 9.42 18.90 -21.52
CA ALA A 469 10.42 19.91 -21.22
C ALA A 469 10.11 21.17 -22.02
N LEU A 470 9.86 22.29 -21.33
CA LEU A 470 9.47 23.54 -22.02
C LEU A 470 10.51 23.95 -23.10
N PRO A 471 10.05 24.49 -24.25
CA PRO A 471 10.94 24.86 -25.33
C PRO A 471 11.82 26.05 -24.92
N THR A 472 12.90 26.29 -25.65
CA THR A 472 13.74 27.48 -25.49
C THR A 472 13.43 28.51 -26.58
N ALA A 473 13.11 29.75 -26.20
CA ALA A 473 12.87 30.86 -27.12
C ALA A 473 14.11 31.75 -27.30
N GLN A 474 14.45 32.12 -28.55
CA GLN A 474 15.53 33.08 -28.86
C GLN A 474 15.11 34.15 -29.89
N ALA A 475 15.07 35.42 -29.47
CA ALA A 475 14.59 36.55 -30.28
C ALA A 475 15.69 37.42 -30.94
N ASN A 476 16.96 37.04 -30.86
CA ASN A 476 18.09 37.58 -31.64
C ASN A 476 18.24 39.11 -31.78
N GLY A 477 17.84 39.90 -30.79
CA GLY A 477 18.08 41.35 -30.73
C GLY A 477 19.34 41.72 -29.90
N PRO A 478 19.51 43.01 -29.53
CA PRO A 478 18.61 44.12 -29.77
C PRO A 478 18.65 44.64 -31.22
N TYR A 479 17.53 45.18 -31.67
CA TYR A 479 17.35 45.76 -33.01
C TYR A 479 17.38 47.30 -32.99
N SER A 480 17.75 47.93 -34.11
CA SER A 480 17.71 49.38 -34.26
C SER A 480 17.44 49.81 -35.69
N ALA A 481 16.61 50.84 -35.87
CA ALA A 481 16.32 51.41 -37.19
C ALA A 481 15.95 52.91 -37.11
N THR A 482 15.93 53.59 -38.26
CA THR A 482 15.31 54.91 -38.39
C THR A 482 13.80 54.79 -38.56
N LEU A 483 13.06 55.81 -38.13
CA LEU A 483 11.61 55.87 -38.29
C LEU A 483 11.18 55.51 -39.74
N GLY A 484 10.32 54.49 -39.88
CA GLY A 484 9.81 54.01 -41.17
C GLY A 484 10.68 53.01 -41.93
N ALA A 485 11.84 52.61 -41.41
CA ALA A 485 12.66 51.53 -42.01
C ALA A 485 12.22 50.14 -41.50
N SER A 486 12.34 49.13 -42.37
CA SER A 486 12.02 47.73 -42.06
C SER A 486 13.12 47.05 -41.25
N ILE A 487 12.73 46.19 -40.30
CA ILE A 487 13.59 45.34 -39.50
C ILE A 487 13.19 43.88 -39.75
N ASN A 488 14.18 43.01 -39.99
CA ASN A 488 14.00 41.55 -40.03
C ASN A 488 14.29 40.97 -38.65
N PHE A 489 13.34 40.25 -38.09
CA PHE A 489 13.44 39.56 -36.80
C PHE A 489 13.76 38.09 -37.04
N PHE A 490 14.55 37.49 -36.15
CA PHE A 490 15.02 36.12 -36.30
C PHE A 490 14.71 35.30 -35.04
N SER A 491 14.20 34.09 -35.25
CA SER A 491 13.94 33.08 -34.21
C SER A 491 15.03 32.01 -34.11
N THR A 492 16.10 32.14 -34.90
CA THR A 492 17.20 31.18 -34.98
C THR A 492 17.77 30.87 -33.59
N GLY A 493 17.89 29.59 -33.26
CA GLY A 493 18.33 29.13 -31.94
C GLY A 493 17.20 28.84 -30.96
N SER A 494 15.94 29.15 -31.32
CA SER A 494 14.80 28.57 -30.61
C SER A 494 14.73 27.08 -30.91
N ALA A 495 14.59 26.26 -29.87
CA ALA A 495 14.65 24.81 -29.98
C ALA A 495 13.79 24.17 -28.89
N ASP A 496 13.40 22.93 -29.15
CA ASP A 496 12.78 22.07 -28.17
C ASP A 496 13.65 20.83 -27.97
N SER A 497 13.83 20.41 -26.72
CA SER A 497 14.82 19.39 -26.36
C SER A 497 14.31 17.96 -26.47
N ASP A 498 13.00 17.79 -26.34
CA ASP A 498 12.25 16.55 -26.36
C ASP A 498 11.22 16.49 -27.51
N GLY A 499 11.04 17.57 -28.26
CA GLY A 499 10.10 17.63 -29.39
C GLY A 499 10.46 18.63 -30.49
N THR A 500 9.43 19.27 -31.04
CA THR A 500 9.55 20.25 -32.14
C THR A 500 8.72 21.49 -31.87
N ILE A 501 9.16 22.66 -32.37
CA ILE A 501 8.36 23.89 -32.24
C ILE A 501 7.15 23.84 -33.18
N ALA A 502 5.96 23.80 -32.60
CA ALA A 502 4.69 23.82 -33.32
C ALA A 502 4.30 25.22 -33.80
N SER A 503 4.60 26.29 -33.04
CA SER A 503 4.24 27.66 -33.44
C SER A 503 5.12 28.77 -32.88
N TYR A 504 5.10 29.93 -33.56
CA TYR A 504 5.79 31.17 -33.18
C TYR A 504 4.76 32.29 -33.00
N SER A 505 4.99 33.18 -32.04
CA SER A 505 4.22 34.39 -31.83
C SER A 505 5.12 35.55 -31.43
N TRP A 506 5.14 36.60 -32.24
CA TRP A 506 5.88 37.84 -32.01
C TRP A 506 4.92 38.96 -31.61
N ASP A 507 5.25 39.68 -30.55
CA ASP A 507 4.68 41.00 -30.20
C ASP A 507 5.78 42.05 -30.36
N PHE A 508 5.58 43.03 -31.24
CA PHE A 508 6.59 44.04 -31.55
C PHE A 508 6.60 45.22 -30.56
N GLY A 509 5.71 45.23 -29.57
CA GLY A 509 5.62 46.24 -28.51
C GLY A 509 4.95 47.54 -28.92
N ASP A 510 4.51 47.66 -30.18
CA ASP A 510 3.77 48.81 -30.72
C ASP A 510 2.29 48.49 -31.02
N GLY A 511 1.82 47.34 -30.54
CA GLY A 511 0.46 46.82 -30.75
C GLY A 511 0.30 45.93 -31.99
N ASN A 512 1.36 45.72 -32.78
CA ASN A 512 1.35 44.77 -33.89
C ASN A 512 2.00 43.43 -33.50
N THR A 513 1.53 42.33 -34.11
CA THR A 513 2.01 40.97 -33.85
C THR A 513 2.28 40.19 -35.14
N SER A 514 2.99 39.06 -35.05
CA SER A 514 3.21 38.12 -36.17
C SER A 514 3.27 36.66 -35.70
N THR A 515 2.95 35.70 -36.57
CA THR A 515 3.09 34.26 -36.32
C THR A 515 4.15 33.57 -37.20
N GLN A 516 4.86 34.34 -38.03
CA GLN A 516 5.97 33.82 -38.81
C GLN A 516 7.19 33.60 -37.91
N ALA A 517 8.01 32.58 -38.23
CA ALA A 517 9.27 32.34 -37.50
C ALA A 517 10.21 33.56 -37.56
N ASP A 518 10.42 34.11 -38.77
CA ASP A 518 11.32 35.25 -39.01
C ASP A 518 10.59 36.42 -39.71
N PRO A 519 9.82 37.24 -38.97
CA PRO A 519 8.99 38.28 -39.57
C PRO A 519 9.75 39.57 -39.90
N VAL A 520 9.14 40.41 -40.74
CA VAL A 520 9.62 41.77 -41.06
C VAL A 520 8.62 42.80 -40.54
N HIS A 521 9.09 43.82 -39.81
CA HIS A 521 8.23 44.86 -39.25
C HIS A 521 8.81 46.28 -39.41
N THR A 522 7.95 47.30 -39.41
CA THR A 522 8.32 48.73 -39.50
C THR A 522 7.61 49.52 -38.40
N TYR A 523 8.32 50.44 -37.75
CA TYR A 523 7.76 51.26 -36.69
C TYR A 523 7.34 52.65 -37.16
N ALA A 524 6.14 53.07 -36.77
CA ALA A 524 5.53 54.36 -37.13
C ALA A 524 5.87 55.50 -36.17
N THR A 525 6.45 55.22 -35.01
CA THR A 525 6.90 56.22 -34.03
C THR A 525 8.32 55.94 -33.55
N ALA A 526 9.05 57.01 -33.23
CA ALA A 526 10.41 56.90 -32.72
C ALA A 526 10.36 56.70 -31.21
N ALA A 527 10.64 55.48 -30.77
CA ALA A 527 10.70 55.04 -29.38
C ALA A 527 11.56 53.78 -29.26
N THR A 528 11.75 53.28 -28.04
CA THR A 528 12.25 51.92 -27.81
C THR A 528 11.06 51.03 -27.51
N PHE A 529 10.89 49.95 -28.28
CA PHE A 529 9.82 48.98 -28.11
C PHE A 529 10.38 47.67 -27.54
N ASN A 530 9.63 47.05 -26.64
CA ASN A 530 9.93 45.69 -26.16
C ASN A 530 9.34 44.70 -27.16
N VAL A 531 10.19 43.86 -27.73
CA VAL A 531 9.79 42.84 -28.71
C VAL A 531 9.85 41.48 -28.02
N THR A 532 8.72 40.78 -27.96
CA THR A 532 8.62 39.47 -27.31
C THR A 532 8.36 38.39 -28.34
N LEU A 533 9.19 37.35 -28.34
CA LEU A 533 8.93 36.10 -29.04
C LEU A 533 8.40 35.08 -28.04
N THR A 534 7.31 34.40 -28.38
CA THR A 534 6.80 33.21 -27.70
C THR A 534 6.82 32.04 -28.67
N VAL A 535 7.38 30.91 -28.24
CA VAL A 535 7.36 29.64 -28.99
C VAL A 535 6.53 28.62 -28.23
N THR A 536 5.81 27.77 -28.97
CA THR A 536 5.01 26.66 -28.45
C THR A 536 5.49 25.36 -29.06
N ASP A 537 5.74 24.34 -28.25
CA ASP A 537 6.14 23.00 -28.69
C ASP A 537 4.93 22.16 -29.20
N ASP A 538 5.19 20.94 -29.66
CA ASP A 538 4.20 19.99 -30.15
C ASP A 538 3.36 19.31 -29.04
N LEU A 539 3.73 19.48 -27.78
CA LEU A 539 3.02 19.03 -26.59
C LEU A 539 2.28 20.19 -25.86
N GLY A 540 2.28 21.40 -26.43
CA GLY A 540 1.58 22.58 -25.94
C GLY A 540 2.32 23.42 -24.89
N GLY A 541 3.55 23.06 -24.53
CA GLY A 541 4.41 23.87 -23.65
C GLY A 541 4.87 25.15 -24.34
N THR A 542 5.10 26.21 -23.56
CA THR A 542 5.45 27.53 -24.11
C THR A 542 6.60 28.18 -23.38
N ALA A 543 7.41 28.94 -24.13
CA ALA A 543 8.45 29.80 -23.58
C ALA A 543 8.52 31.13 -24.32
N SER A 544 8.81 32.19 -23.57
CA SER A 544 8.89 33.55 -24.09
C SER A 544 10.21 34.22 -23.77
N VAL A 545 10.70 35.06 -24.69
CA VAL A 545 11.89 35.89 -24.50
C VAL A 545 11.62 37.29 -25.04
N THR A 546 12.12 38.32 -24.34
CA THR A 546 11.96 39.72 -24.72
C THR A 546 13.30 40.36 -25.07
N THR A 547 13.34 41.08 -26.20
CA THR A 547 14.43 41.95 -26.64
C THR A 547 13.91 43.36 -26.92
N THR A 548 14.73 44.27 -27.47
CA THR A 548 14.32 45.66 -27.74
C THR A 548 14.55 46.08 -29.18
N ALA A 549 13.68 46.93 -29.72
CA ALA A 549 13.86 47.63 -31.00
C ALA A 549 13.91 49.16 -30.76
N ALA A 550 15.05 49.81 -31.05
CA ALA A 550 15.24 51.25 -30.86
C ALA A 550 15.06 52.05 -32.16
N ILE A 551 14.09 52.96 -32.19
CA ILE A 551 13.69 53.74 -33.37
C ILE A 551 13.94 55.23 -33.13
N THR A 552 14.72 55.88 -34.00
CA THR A 552 15.15 57.27 -33.81
C THR A 552 14.65 58.23 -34.90
N SER A 553 14.46 59.51 -34.53
CA SER A 553 13.88 60.57 -35.38
C SER A 553 14.87 61.69 -35.80
N SER A 554 16.08 61.80 -35.23
CA SER A 554 16.80 63.09 -35.16
C SER A 554 18.06 63.28 -36.02
N GLY A 555 18.31 62.48 -37.05
CA GLY A 555 19.48 62.70 -37.93
C GLY A 555 20.86 62.54 -37.27
N VAL A 556 20.93 62.11 -36.01
CA VAL A 556 22.15 61.64 -35.35
C VAL A 556 21.94 60.17 -35.02
N MET A 557 22.76 59.30 -35.62
CA MET A 557 22.61 57.86 -35.54
C MET A 557 23.51 57.26 -34.46
N GLU A 558 22.98 56.37 -33.62
CA GLU A 558 23.81 55.63 -32.67
C GLU A 558 24.61 54.53 -33.38
N LEU A 559 25.91 54.45 -33.13
CA LEU A 559 26.78 53.34 -33.51
C LEU A 559 26.84 52.34 -32.35
N LYS A 560 26.78 51.05 -32.68
CA LYS A 560 26.97 49.96 -31.71
C LYS A 560 28.43 49.50 -31.73
N ASN A 561 28.94 49.08 -30.57
CA ASN A 561 30.33 48.66 -30.40
C ASN A 561 30.69 47.55 -31.42
N GLY A 562 31.65 47.83 -32.29
CA GLY A 562 32.16 46.88 -33.31
C GLY A 562 31.28 46.70 -34.55
N VAL A 563 30.09 47.31 -34.61
CA VAL A 563 29.15 47.12 -35.73
C VAL A 563 29.37 48.20 -36.80
N PRO A 564 29.73 47.84 -38.05
CA PRO A 564 29.89 48.81 -39.13
C PRO A 564 28.54 49.33 -39.63
N GLN A 565 28.45 50.64 -39.82
CA GLN A 565 27.35 51.32 -40.48
C GLN A 565 27.75 51.74 -41.90
N SER A 566 27.16 51.08 -42.89
CA SER A 566 27.46 51.28 -44.31
C SER A 566 26.39 52.13 -45.03
N GLY A 567 26.71 52.61 -46.24
CA GLY A 567 25.78 53.38 -47.06
C GLY A 567 25.72 54.87 -46.71
N VAL A 568 26.63 55.37 -45.87
CA VAL A 568 26.62 56.76 -45.42
C VAL A 568 26.93 57.70 -46.60
N THR A 569 26.08 58.72 -46.77
CA THR A 569 26.13 59.67 -47.88
C THR A 569 25.81 61.07 -47.36
N ALA A 570 26.55 62.09 -47.80
CA ALA A 570 26.26 63.49 -47.48
C ALA A 570 26.72 64.43 -48.59
N ASN A 571 26.01 65.54 -48.78
CA ASN A 571 26.37 66.55 -49.78
C ASN A 571 27.48 67.47 -49.28
N THR A 572 28.23 68.04 -50.22
CA THR A 572 29.29 69.02 -49.92
C THR A 572 28.79 70.11 -48.95
N GLY A 573 29.47 70.26 -47.81
CA GLY A 573 29.13 71.21 -46.75
C GLY A 573 28.23 70.67 -45.64
N GLU A 574 27.66 69.47 -45.78
CA GLU A 574 26.83 68.82 -44.76
C GLU A 574 27.64 67.92 -43.82
N PHE A 575 27.03 67.59 -42.68
CA PHE A 575 27.55 66.60 -41.74
C PHE A 575 26.62 65.39 -41.67
N ALA A 576 27.19 64.18 -41.81
CA ALA A 576 26.55 62.97 -41.32
C ALA A 576 26.96 62.78 -39.85
N LYS A 577 25.98 62.62 -38.95
CA LYS A 577 26.21 62.70 -37.50
C LYS A 577 25.95 61.37 -36.81
N PHE A 578 26.89 60.97 -35.96
CA PHE A 578 26.82 59.73 -35.21
C PHE A 578 27.19 59.92 -33.74
N PHE A 579 26.80 58.99 -32.89
CA PHE A 579 27.35 58.88 -31.53
C PHE A 579 27.49 57.43 -31.09
N ILE A 580 28.35 57.17 -30.11
CA ILE A 580 28.46 55.89 -29.39
C ILE A 580 28.51 56.17 -27.89
N ASN A 581 27.83 55.36 -27.09
CA ASN A 581 27.90 55.45 -25.63
C ASN A 581 29.01 54.53 -25.11
N VAL A 582 30.00 55.10 -24.41
CA VAL A 582 31.14 54.38 -23.85
C VAL A 582 30.90 54.11 -22.35
N PRO A 583 30.93 52.84 -21.89
CA PRO A 583 30.72 52.49 -20.49
C PRO A 583 31.93 52.83 -19.61
N ALA A 584 31.73 52.81 -18.28
CA ALA A 584 32.84 52.92 -17.33
C ALA A 584 33.83 51.76 -17.53
N GLY A 585 35.13 52.05 -17.49
CA GLY A 585 36.18 51.01 -17.58
C GLY A 585 36.49 50.52 -19.01
N ALA A 586 35.83 51.06 -20.05
CA ALA A 586 36.21 50.77 -21.43
C ALA A 586 37.62 51.30 -21.75
N THR A 587 38.36 50.55 -22.57
CA THR A 587 39.67 50.93 -23.09
C THR A 587 39.66 50.90 -24.62
N ASN A 588 40.61 51.56 -25.27
CA ASN A 588 40.83 51.49 -26.72
C ASN A 588 39.59 51.80 -27.59
N LEU A 589 38.92 52.93 -27.39
CA LEU A 589 37.89 53.39 -28.33
C LEU A 589 38.52 53.76 -29.68
N VAL A 590 38.15 53.06 -30.74
CA VAL A 590 38.53 53.27 -32.13
C VAL A 590 37.29 53.64 -32.94
N ILE A 591 37.29 54.79 -33.60
CA ILE A 591 36.27 55.21 -34.57
C ILE A 591 36.95 55.37 -35.91
N LYS A 592 36.53 54.60 -36.92
CA LYS A 592 37.14 54.62 -38.25
C LYS A 592 36.12 54.69 -39.37
N ILE A 593 36.50 55.35 -40.44
CA ILE A 593 35.77 55.39 -41.71
C ILE A 593 36.57 54.71 -42.81
N SER A 594 35.86 54.08 -43.75
CA SER A 594 36.46 53.40 -44.89
C SER A 594 35.47 53.26 -46.06
N GLY A 595 36.01 53.11 -47.28
CA GLY A 595 35.23 52.86 -48.49
C GLY A 595 34.52 54.08 -49.07
N GLY A 596 33.65 53.86 -50.06
CA GLY A 596 32.88 54.92 -50.72
C GLY A 596 33.68 55.79 -51.71
N THR A 597 33.04 56.86 -52.18
CA THR A 597 33.61 57.90 -53.06
C THR A 597 33.55 59.28 -52.38
N GLY A 598 34.22 60.29 -52.91
CA GLY A 598 34.23 61.66 -52.35
C GLY A 598 35.30 61.88 -51.28
N ASP A 599 35.07 62.87 -50.41
CA ASP A 599 36.01 63.31 -49.37
C ASP A 599 35.27 63.63 -48.07
N ALA A 600 35.29 62.67 -47.14
CA ALA A 600 34.68 62.75 -45.82
C ALA A 600 35.74 62.83 -44.73
N ASP A 601 35.66 63.88 -43.90
CA ASP A 601 36.56 64.05 -42.76
C ASP A 601 35.86 63.69 -41.45
N LEU A 602 36.51 62.84 -40.64
CA LEU A 602 36.08 62.37 -39.34
C LEU A 602 36.47 63.35 -38.23
N TYR A 603 35.46 63.76 -37.46
CA TYR A 603 35.59 64.54 -36.24
C TYR A 603 35.00 63.77 -35.08
N THR A 604 35.74 63.64 -33.98
CA THR A 604 35.23 62.96 -32.78
C THR A 604 35.38 63.84 -31.53
N GLN A 605 34.42 63.75 -30.59
CA GLN A 605 34.48 64.47 -29.31
C GLN A 605 33.61 63.79 -28.24
N SER A 606 34.05 63.84 -26.98
CA SER A 606 33.27 63.35 -25.85
C SER A 606 32.34 64.44 -25.30
N GLY A 607 31.13 64.06 -24.88
CA GLY A 607 30.16 64.91 -24.18
C GLY A 607 29.35 65.87 -25.06
N SER A 608 29.87 66.29 -26.22
CA SER A 608 29.18 67.18 -27.17
C SER A 608 29.56 66.91 -28.63
N GLU A 609 28.71 67.34 -29.57
CA GLU A 609 29.00 67.25 -31.00
C GLU A 609 30.27 68.05 -31.36
N PRO A 610 31.21 67.46 -32.13
CA PRO A 610 32.38 68.18 -32.61
C PRO A 610 32.01 69.18 -33.71
N THR A 611 32.78 70.26 -33.79
CA THR A 611 32.70 71.33 -34.79
C THR A 611 34.04 71.51 -35.51
N ASP A 612 34.09 72.37 -36.52
CA ASP A 612 35.32 72.72 -37.25
C ASP A 612 36.43 73.31 -36.36
N SER A 613 36.08 73.79 -35.16
CA SER A 613 37.01 74.45 -34.24
C SER A 613 37.11 73.78 -32.86
N SER A 614 36.31 72.74 -32.60
CA SER A 614 36.31 71.98 -31.35
C SER A 614 36.15 70.51 -31.67
N TYR A 615 37.19 69.72 -31.42
CA TYR A 615 37.21 68.27 -31.58
C TYR A 615 38.28 67.66 -30.68
N ALA A 616 38.08 66.40 -30.27
CA ALA A 616 39.09 65.62 -29.55
C ALA A 616 40.06 64.93 -30.53
N CYS A 617 39.55 64.44 -31.67
CA CYS A 617 40.39 63.88 -32.72
C CYS A 617 39.85 64.20 -34.12
N ARG A 618 40.80 64.54 -35.01
CA ARG A 618 40.64 64.72 -36.45
C ARG A 618 41.94 64.28 -37.17
N PRO A 619 41.94 63.27 -38.04
CA PRO A 619 43.17 62.72 -38.64
C PRO A 619 43.86 63.53 -39.75
N TYR A 620 43.20 64.53 -40.37
CA TYR A 620 43.74 65.38 -41.45
C TYR A 620 44.23 64.59 -42.68
N LEU A 621 43.50 63.56 -43.11
CA LEU A 621 43.84 62.78 -44.30
C LEU A 621 42.84 63.07 -45.43
N GLY A 622 43.31 63.23 -46.67
CA GLY A 622 42.41 63.35 -47.81
C GLY A 622 41.79 62.01 -48.18
N GLY A 623 40.48 61.96 -48.37
CA GLY A 623 39.71 60.78 -48.73
C GLY A 623 39.11 60.02 -47.54
N ASN A 624 38.36 58.95 -47.82
CA ASN A 624 37.44 58.33 -46.86
C ASN A 624 38.07 57.30 -45.90
N SER A 625 39.37 57.35 -45.66
CA SER A 625 40.10 56.35 -44.84
C SER A 625 40.76 57.00 -43.64
N GLU A 626 39.96 57.31 -42.63
CA GLU A 626 40.40 58.01 -41.42
C GLU A 626 40.11 57.19 -40.16
N THR A 627 40.90 57.38 -39.11
CA THR A 627 40.75 56.66 -37.83
C THR A 627 41.12 57.55 -36.66
N CYS A 628 40.26 57.59 -35.65
CA CYS A 628 40.49 58.19 -34.35
C CYS A 628 40.56 57.11 -33.28
N THR A 629 41.58 57.13 -32.43
CA THR A 629 41.75 56.16 -31.33
C THR A 629 41.97 56.88 -30.01
N GLN A 630 41.30 56.40 -28.97
CA GLN A 630 41.40 56.88 -27.60
C GLN A 630 41.66 55.69 -26.67
N ALA A 631 42.89 55.57 -26.15
CA ALA A 631 43.30 54.43 -25.31
C ALA A 631 42.52 54.33 -23.98
N ALA A 632 42.18 55.47 -23.38
CA ALA A 632 41.36 55.57 -22.17
C ALA A 632 40.22 56.56 -22.42
N PRO A 633 39.11 56.15 -23.05
CA PRO A 633 37.98 57.03 -23.29
C PRO A 633 37.24 57.35 -21.99
N ALA A 634 36.83 58.61 -21.83
CA ALA A 634 35.94 58.97 -20.73
C ALA A 634 34.58 58.26 -20.91
N GLN A 635 34.02 57.79 -19.79
CA GLN A 635 32.66 57.25 -19.75
C GLN A 635 31.66 58.31 -20.25
N GLY A 636 30.69 57.87 -21.04
CA GLY A 636 29.62 58.70 -21.55
C GLY A 636 29.57 58.74 -23.07
N ARG A 637 28.83 59.71 -23.61
CA ARG A 637 28.55 59.78 -25.04
C ARG A 637 29.74 60.37 -25.81
N TRP A 638 30.18 59.67 -26.85
CA TRP A 638 31.17 60.10 -27.82
C TRP A 638 30.48 60.35 -29.15
N TYR A 639 30.64 61.55 -29.69
CA TYR A 639 30.10 61.96 -30.98
C TYR A 639 31.13 61.74 -32.09
N ALA A 640 30.66 61.33 -33.27
CA ALA A 640 31.45 61.16 -34.49
C ALA A 640 30.73 61.83 -35.67
N ASN A 641 31.23 62.97 -36.12
CA ASN A 641 30.66 63.71 -37.25
C ASN A 641 31.56 63.54 -38.47
N LEU A 642 30.94 63.29 -39.63
CA LEU A 642 31.60 63.21 -40.92
C LEU A 642 31.27 64.44 -41.75
N LYS A 643 32.25 65.29 -42.00
CA LYS A 643 32.08 66.50 -42.82
C LYS A 643 32.37 66.19 -44.28
N ALA A 644 31.43 66.50 -45.16
CA ALA A 644 31.62 66.37 -46.60
C ALA A 644 32.38 67.59 -47.17
N TYR A 645 33.70 67.46 -47.38
CA TYR A 645 34.49 68.46 -48.10
C TYR A 645 34.28 68.37 -49.62
N SER A 646 33.96 67.16 -50.09
CA SER A 646 33.22 66.94 -51.32
C SER A 646 32.11 65.94 -51.06
N THR A 647 31.04 65.96 -51.86
CA THR A 647 29.93 65.01 -51.73
C THR A 647 30.47 63.58 -51.72
N PHE A 648 30.19 62.84 -50.65
CA PHE A 648 30.64 61.46 -50.48
C PHE A 648 29.43 60.52 -50.43
N ALA A 649 29.60 59.29 -50.90
CA ALA A 649 28.54 58.28 -50.93
C ALA A 649 29.08 56.87 -50.64
N ASN A 650 28.21 56.01 -50.12
CA ASN A 650 28.50 54.61 -49.78
C ASN A 650 29.69 54.40 -48.83
N LEU A 651 29.93 55.36 -47.93
CA LEU A 651 30.97 55.26 -46.90
C LEU A 651 30.52 54.32 -45.78
N THR A 652 31.49 53.65 -45.13
CA THR A 652 31.26 52.85 -43.92
C THR A 652 31.97 53.46 -42.72
N ILE A 653 31.25 53.64 -41.60
CA ILE A 653 31.79 54.06 -40.30
C ILE A 653 31.63 52.93 -39.29
N VAL A 654 32.64 52.66 -38.47
CA VAL A 654 32.56 51.73 -37.35
C VAL A 654 33.23 52.32 -36.12
N ALA A 655 32.59 52.15 -34.96
CA ALA A 655 33.13 52.52 -33.66
C ALA A 655 33.23 51.28 -32.78
N SER A 656 34.41 51.00 -32.23
CA SER A 656 34.68 49.87 -31.36
C SER A 656 35.45 50.29 -30.12
N PHE A 657 35.24 49.67 -28.97
CA PHE A 657 36.03 49.81 -27.76
C PHE A 657 36.16 48.46 -27.07
N ASP A 658 37.27 48.25 -26.37
CA ASP A 658 37.48 47.10 -25.51
C ASP A 658 36.71 47.35 -24.21
N THR A 659 35.55 46.71 -24.07
CA THR A 659 35.03 46.43 -22.74
C THR A 659 36.05 45.49 -22.11
N GLY A 660 36.76 45.88 -21.04
CA GLY A 660 37.43 44.88 -20.20
C GLY A 660 36.43 43.73 -20.00
N THR A 661 36.84 42.50 -20.31
CA THR A 661 35.94 41.35 -20.48
C THR A 661 34.88 41.39 -19.40
N ALA A 662 33.63 41.59 -19.81
CA ALA A 662 32.52 41.60 -18.86
C ALA A 662 32.53 40.22 -18.21
N ASN A 663 32.70 40.19 -16.88
CA ASN A 663 32.65 38.97 -16.12
C ASN A 663 31.36 38.22 -16.49
N VAL A 664 31.49 37.00 -16.99
CA VAL A 664 30.35 36.14 -17.33
C VAL A 664 29.98 35.39 -16.06
N ALA A 665 28.68 35.33 -15.73
CA ALA A 665 28.26 34.57 -14.57
C ALA A 665 28.67 33.09 -14.72
N PRO A 666 29.06 32.40 -13.63
CA PRO A 666 29.39 30.98 -13.70
C PRO A 666 28.14 30.18 -14.08
N VAL A 667 28.30 28.94 -14.52
CA VAL A 667 27.20 27.99 -14.66
C VAL A 667 27.25 27.01 -13.49
N ALA A 668 26.20 27.00 -12.68
CA ALA A 668 26.00 26.00 -11.63
C ALA A 668 25.36 24.74 -12.21
N ASN A 669 25.82 23.56 -11.77
CA ASN A 669 25.19 22.27 -12.05
C ASN A 669 25.04 21.48 -10.74
N ALA A 670 23.81 21.41 -10.23
CA ALA A 670 23.48 20.68 -9.00
C ALA A 670 23.44 19.16 -9.18
N ASN A 671 23.55 18.65 -10.41
CA ASN A 671 23.37 17.24 -10.79
C ASN A 671 22.05 16.66 -10.24
N GLY A 672 22.00 15.35 -9.98
CA GLY A 672 20.78 14.65 -9.59
C GLY A 672 19.92 14.22 -10.79
N ALA A 673 18.64 13.89 -10.60
CA ALA A 673 17.93 13.85 -9.31
C ALA A 673 18.58 12.90 -8.30
N TYR A 674 18.49 13.24 -7.02
CA TYR A 674 18.99 12.42 -5.93
C TYR A 674 17.84 11.61 -5.31
N ALA A 675 18.15 10.41 -4.85
CA ALA A 675 17.21 9.57 -4.14
C ALA A 675 17.90 8.92 -2.94
N GLY A 676 17.13 8.71 -1.87
CA GLY A 676 17.59 8.01 -0.67
C GLY A 676 16.43 7.75 0.28
N ASN A 677 16.73 7.08 1.38
CA ASN A 677 15.78 6.86 2.47
C ASN A 677 15.96 7.90 3.59
N VAL A 678 14.96 8.02 4.45
CA VAL A 678 15.08 8.80 5.70
C VAL A 678 16.36 8.39 6.45
N SER A 679 17.13 9.38 6.90
CA SER A 679 18.44 9.25 7.57
C SER A 679 19.58 8.65 6.75
N GLN A 680 19.38 8.33 5.46
CA GLN A 680 20.46 7.89 4.58
C GLN A 680 21.33 9.08 4.16
N VAL A 681 22.65 8.92 4.26
CA VAL A 681 23.63 9.92 3.77
C VAL A 681 23.68 9.90 2.24
N ILE A 682 23.30 11.01 1.62
CA ILE A 682 23.37 11.25 0.18
C ILE A 682 24.61 12.11 -0.11
N ASN A 683 25.35 11.74 -1.16
CA ASN A 683 26.50 12.51 -1.64
C ASN A 683 26.06 13.42 -2.79
N PHE A 684 26.14 14.73 -2.58
CA PHE A 684 25.79 15.73 -3.58
C PHE A 684 27.03 16.12 -4.39
N SER A 685 26.82 16.42 -5.66
CA SER A 685 27.90 16.74 -6.61
C SER A 685 27.66 18.06 -7.29
N SER A 686 28.67 18.92 -7.30
CA SER A 686 28.71 20.13 -8.14
C SER A 686 29.44 19.89 -9.47
N GLN A 687 29.68 18.63 -9.85
CA GLN A 687 30.42 18.28 -11.06
C GLN A 687 29.78 18.91 -12.30
N GLY A 688 30.60 19.50 -13.15
CA GLY A 688 30.13 20.22 -14.34
C GLY A 688 29.78 21.69 -14.10
N SER A 689 29.78 22.16 -12.85
CA SER A 689 29.79 23.61 -12.60
C SER A 689 31.09 24.22 -13.12
N ASN A 690 31.00 25.29 -13.89
CA ASN A 690 32.16 25.93 -14.49
C ASN A 690 32.01 27.46 -14.55
N ASP A 691 33.13 28.13 -14.77
CA ASP A 691 33.17 29.53 -15.11
C ASP A 691 33.98 29.67 -16.40
N SER A 692 33.42 30.39 -17.37
CA SER A 692 33.93 30.39 -18.75
C SER A 692 35.05 31.41 -18.99
N ASP A 693 35.11 32.45 -18.15
CA ASP A 693 36.11 33.52 -18.22
C ASP A 693 36.92 33.67 -16.92
N GLY A 694 36.66 32.80 -15.93
CA GLY A 694 37.37 32.80 -14.65
C GLY A 694 37.39 31.45 -13.94
N SER A 695 37.10 31.50 -12.65
CA SER A 695 37.13 30.38 -11.70
C SER A 695 36.04 30.56 -10.65
N ILE A 696 35.48 29.44 -10.20
CA ILE A 696 34.51 29.43 -9.11
C ILE A 696 35.21 29.78 -7.78
N ALA A 697 34.68 30.78 -7.08
CA ALA A 697 35.16 31.24 -5.78
C ALA A 697 34.47 30.55 -4.61
N SER A 698 33.17 30.23 -4.70
CA SER A 698 32.41 29.56 -3.62
C SER A 698 31.19 28.77 -4.09
N TYR A 699 30.77 27.83 -3.24
CA TYR A 699 29.56 27.01 -3.38
C TYR A 699 28.65 27.24 -2.17
N GLU A 700 27.35 27.25 -2.39
CA GLU A 700 26.33 27.24 -1.33
C GLU A 700 25.18 26.31 -1.72
N TRP A 701 24.99 25.26 -0.94
CA TRP A 701 23.91 24.30 -1.07
C TRP A 701 22.81 24.62 -0.06
N ASN A 702 21.55 24.61 -0.51
CA ASN A 702 20.37 24.57 0.33
C ASN A 702 19.61 23.28 0.01
N PHE A 703 19.41 22.43 1.01
CA PHE A 703 18.86 21.09 0.83
C PHE A 703 17.32 21.05 0.82
N GLY A 704 16.65 22.18 1.02
CA GLY A 704 15.18 22.29 1.00
C GLY A 704 14.48 21.94 2.31
N ASP A 705 15.22 21.48 3.33
CA ASP A 705 14.73 21.15 4.67
C ASP A 705 15.16 22.19 5.75
N GLY A 706 15.74 23.31 5.30
CA GLY A 706 16.27 24.37 6.16
C GLY A 706 17.77 24.23 6.48
N SER A 707 18.42 23.15 6.06
CA SER A 707 19.88 22.98 6.20
C SER A 707 20.66 23.49 4.98
N VAL A 708 21.93 23.87 5.20
CA VAL A 708 22.82 24.44 4.17
C VAL A 708 24.25 23.92 4.27
N SER A 709 25.03 24.01 3.17
CA SER A 709 26.47 23.67 3.16
C SER A 709 27.26 24.56 2.19
N THR A 710 28.55 24.77 2.48
CA THR A 710 29.48 25.55 1.64
C THR A 710 30.56 24.70 0.96
N GLN A 711 30.49 23.38 1.10
CA GLN A 711 31.41 22.47 0.41
C GLN A 711 30.99 22.29 -1.06
N ALA A 712 31.95 22.04 -1.96
CA ALA A 712 31.65 21.78 -3.37
C ALA A 712 30.80 20.51 -3.54
N ASN A 713 31.19 19.41 -2.89
CA ASN A 713 30.48 18.12 -2.92
C ASN A 713 30.12 17.70 -1.49
N PRO A 714 29.04 18.24 -0.89
CA PRO A 714 28.66 17.92 0.48
C PRO A 714 27.95 16.58 0.59
N THR A 715 27.81 16.11 1.82
CA THR A 715 26.91 15.01 2.17
C THR A 715 25.77 15.53 3.02
N HIS A 716 24.55 15.02 2.82
CA HIS A 716 23.39 15.37 3.64
C HIS A 716 22.46 14.18 3.84
N ALA A 717 21.72 14.16 4.95
CA ALA A 717 20.72 13.14 5.28
C ALA A 717 19.45 13.81 5.78
N TYR A 718 18.30 13.40 5.23
CA TYR A 718 17.01 14.00 5.53
C TYR A 718 16.29 13.25 6.65
N SER A 719 15.70 13.99 7.61
CA SER A 719 15.03 13.40 8.77
C SER A 719 13.57 12.98 8.52
N ALA A 720 13.00 13.36 7.38
CA ALA A 720 11.61 13.04 7.03
C ALA A 720 11.49 12.67 5.54
N ALA A 721 10.55 11.78 5.23
CA ALA A 721 10.24 11.40 3.87
C ALA A 721 9.55 12.58 3.15
N GLY A 722 9.76 12.69 1.84
CA GLY A 722 9.25 13.76 1.02
C GLY A 722 10.16 14.09 -0.16
N SER A 723 9.68 14.95 -1.05
CA SER A 723 10.49 15.51 -2.12
C SER A 723 11.01 16.87 -1.69
N TYR A 724 12.33 17.05 -1.72
CA TYR A 724 12.99 18.30 -1.36
C TYR A 724 13.60 18.95 -2.59
N THR A 725 13.38 20.26 -2.75
CA THR A 725 14.07 21.06 -3.77
C THR A 725 15.45 21.45 -3.28
N VAL A 726 16.48 20.86 -3.88
CA VAL A 726 17.88 21.14 -3.58
C VAL A 726 18.39 22.22 -4.52
N THR A 727 18.96 23.28 -3.96
CA THR A 727 19.48 24.43 -4.71
C THR A 727 20.98 24.55 -4.49
N LEU A 728 21.76 24.54 -5.57
CA LEU A 728 23.17 24.90 -5.59
C LEU A 728 23.32 26.32 -6.13
N THR A 729 23.93 27.21 -5.35
CA THR A 729 24.39 28.53 -5.78
C THR A 729 25.92 28.52 -5.91
N VAL A 730 26.43 28.97 -7.06
CA VAL A 730 27.86 29.09 -7.34
C VAL A 730 28.20 30.56 -7.54
N THR A 731 29.30 31.03 -6.95
CA THR A 731 29.84 32.40 -7.12
C THR A 731 31.22 32.34 -7.77
N ASP A 732 31.48 33.17 -8.77
CA ASP A 732 32.78 33.26 -9.44
C ASP A 732 33.76 34.24 -8.75
N ASN A 733 34.98 34.35 -9.29
CA ASN A 733 36.00 35.28 -8.81
C ASN A 733 35.76 36.76 -9.20
N GLY A 734 34.72 37.04 -9.99
CA GLY A 734 34.23 38.40 -10.31
C GLY A 734 33.03 38.83 -9.47
N GLY A 735 32.48 37.93 -8.65
CA GLY A 735 31.34 38.15 -7.75
C GLY A 735 29.97 37.89 -8.36
N LEU A 736 29.85 37.37 -9.58
CA LEU A 736 28.56 36.97 -10.15
C LEU A 736 28.16 35.56 -9.69
N THR A 737 26.86 35.28 -9.72
CA THR A 737 26.29 34.04 -9.21
C THR A 737 25.34 33.39 -10.19
N HIS A 738 25.24 32.07 -10.12
CA HIS A 738 24.21 31.28 -10.81
C HIS A 738 23.65 30.19 -9.88
N MET A 739 22.37 29.89 -10.05
CA MET A 739 21.66 28.87 -9.28
C MET A 739 21.26 27.71 -10.18
N SER A 740 21.36 26.49 -9.65
CA SER A 740 20.84 25.27 -10.27
C SER A 740 20.02 24.53 -9.23
N THR A 741 18.82 24.11 -9.62
CA THR A 741 17.91 23.35 -8.76
C THR A 741 17.78 21.92 -9.25
N THR A 742 17.65 20.99 -8.32
CA THR A 742 17.38 19.58 -8.57
C THR A 742 16.50 19.02 -7.44
N SER A 743 15.99 17.82 -7.58
CA SER A 743 15.19 17.17 -6.54
C SER A 743 16.02 16.16 -5.75
N ALA A 744 15.68 16.03 -4.47
CA ALA A 744 16.03 14.89 -3.64
C ALA A 744 14.74 14.21 -3.18
N SER A 745 14.45 13.03 -3.73
CA SER A 745 13.30 12.21 -3.35
C SER A 745 13.69 11.31 -2.19
N ILE A 746 13.13 11.57 -1.02
CA ILE A 746 13.40 10.82 0.20
C ILE A 746 12.21 9.93 0.50
N SER A 747 12.39 8.63 0.28
CA SER A 747 11.39 7.64 0.66
C SER A 747 11.46 7.41 2.17
N ALA A 748 10.32 7.07 2.77
CA ALA A 748 10.37 6.38 4.06
C ALA A 748 11.24 5.14 3.85
N SER A 749 12.21 4.90 4.74
CA SER A 749 12.95 3.63 4.73
C SER A 749 11.94 2.50 4.67
N SER A 750 12.19 1.50 3.83
CA SER A 750 11.43 0.25 3.78
C SER A 750 10.97 -0.12 5.18
N GLN A 751 9.66 -0.36 5.33
CA GLN A 751 9.01 -0.70 6.59
C GLN A 751 9.94 -1.58 7.44
N ASN A 752 10.52 -1.03 8.51
CA ASN A 752 11.25 -1.85 9.47
C ASN A 752 10.23 -2.80 10.09
N THR A 753 10.34 -4.08 9.77
CA THR A 753 9.41 -5.09 10.23
C THR A 753 9.83 -5.47 11.63
N ALA A 754 9.03 -5.10 12.63
CA ALA A 754 9.38 -5.38 14.03
C ALA A 754 9.79 -6.86 14.22
N PRO A 755 10.86 -7.13 14.98
CA PRO A 755 11.40 -8.46 15.09
C PRO A 755 10.39 -9.39 15.75
N THR A 756 10.39 -10.66 15.38
CA THR A 756 9.61 -11.66 16.10
C THR A 756 10.36 -12.09 17.35
N ALA A 757 9.84 -11.72 18.52
CA ALA A 757 10.35 -12.21 19.80
C ALA A 757 9.78 -13.60 20.11
N MET A 758 10.59 -14.50 20.65
CA MET A 758 10.16 -15.81 21.15
C MET A 758 10.69 -16.03 22.56
N ALA A 759 9.86 -15.75 23.57
CA ALA A 759 10.22 -15.92 24.99
C ALA A 759 10.40 -17.39 25.39
N ASN A 760 9.86 -18.33 24.57
CA ASN A 760 9.80 -19.77 24.80
C ASN A 760 9.17 -20.15 26.16
N GLY A 761 8.69 -21.38 26.33
CA GLY A 761 7.97 -21.79 27.55
C GLY A 761 6.85 -22.79 27.25
N PRO A 762 5.95 -23.04 28.21
CA PRO A 762 5.95 -22.51 29.58
C PRO A 762 7.15 -23.00 30.40
N TYR A 763 7.55 -22.21 31.40
CA TYR A 763 8.62 -22.58 32.34
C TYR A 763 8.04 -23.02 33.69
N SER A 764 8.77 -23.87 34.39
CA SER A 764 8.43 -24.25 35.77
C SER A 764 9.69 -24.43 36.61
N GLY A 765 9.58 -24.17 37.90
CA GLY A 765 10.66 -24.34 38.86
C GLY A 765 10.19 -24.20 40.30
N ASP A 766 11.08 -24.49 41.23
CA ASP A 766 10.81 -24.32 42.66
C ASP A 766 11.28 -22.94 43.14
N VAL A 767 10.70 -22.46 44.25
CA VAL A 767 11.18 -21.26 44.94
C VAL A 767 12.71 -21.32 45.16
N ASN A 768 13.39 -20.24 44.76
CA ASN A 768 14.85 -20.06 44.77
C ASN A 768 15.66 -20.97 43.82
N ALA A 769 15.04 -21.78 42.96
CA ALA A 769 15.74 -22.51 41.91
C ALA A 769 15.99 -21.62 40.69
N ASN A 770 17.18 -21.71 40.09
CA ASN A 770 17.45 -21.04 38.82
C ASN A 770 16.69 -21.73 37.69
N ILE A 771 15.87 -20.97 36.98
CA ILE A 771 15.19 -21.33 35.75
C ILE A 771 15.99 -20.70 34.59
N SER A 772 16.30 -21.50 33.57
CA SER A 772 17.00 -21.04 32.37
C SER A 772 15.99 -20.63 31.31
N PHE A 773 16.07 -19.38 30.85
CA PHE A 773 15.19 -18.80 29.85
C PHE A 773 15.89 -18.79 28.49
N SER A 774 15.12 -18.99 27.42
CA SER A 774 15.63 -19.09 26.06
C SER A 774 14.95 -18.08 25.14
N SER A 775 15.74 -17.33 24.37
CA SER A 775 15.24 -16.49 23.27
C SER A 775 15.31 -17.22 21.92
N GLN A 776 15.56 -18.53 21.91
CA GLN A 776 15.76 -19.32 20.70
C GLN A 776 14.56 -19.18 19.75
N GLY A 777 14.83 -18.91 18.47
CA GLY A 777 13.80 -18.66 17.46
C GLY A 777 13.39 -17.19 17.33
N SER A 778 13.82 -16.30 18.24
CA SER A 778 13.66 -14.86 18.00
C SER A 778 14.45 -14.48 16.75
N SER A 779 13.80 -13.80 15.82
CA SER A 779 14.38 -13.45 14.53
C SER A 779 13.89 -12.09 14.07
N ASP A 780 14.74 -11.43 13.30
CA ASP A 780 14.38 -10.24 12.55
C ASP A 780 14.35 -10.59 11.06
N ALA A 781 13.29 -10.18 10.36
CA ALA A 781 13.01 -10.65 9.00
C ALA A 781 13.75 -9.83 7.94
N ASP A 782 14.01 -8.57 8.24
CA ASP A 782 14.65 -7.58 7.38
C ASP A 782 15.97 -7.03 7.95
N GLY A 783 16.37 -7.47 9.15
CA GLY A 783 17.61 -7.03 9.80
C GLY A 783 18.22 -8.03 10.77
N THR A 784 18.77 -7.51 11.87
CA THR A 784 19.41 -8.27 12.95
C THR A 784 18.93 -7.80 14.32
N ILE A 785 18.85 -8.71 15.27
CA ILE A 785 18.52 -8.34 16.65
C ILE A 785 19.69 -7.57 17.29
N ALA A 786 19.44 -6.32 17.68
CA ALA A 786 20.40 -5.48 18.36
C ALA A 786 20.44 -5.72 19.88
N SER A 787 19.29 -5.99 20.53
CA SER A 787 19.26 -6.21 21.97
C SER A 787 18.09 -7.08 22.47
N TYR A 788 18.27 -7.63 23.67
CA TYR A 788 17.27 -8.40 24.41
C TYR A 788 17.01 -7.74 25.76
N SER A 789 15.76 -7.76 26.21
CA SER A 789 15.34 -7.32 27.54
C SER A 789 14.27 -8.26 28.08
N TRP A 790 14.55 -8.87 29.23
CA TRP A 790 13.63 -9.75 29.93
C TRP A 790 13.09 -9.04 31.17
N ALA A 791 11.77 -9.05 31.35
CA ALA A 791 11.10 -8.67 32.59
C ALA A 791 10.45 -9.92 33.20
N PHE A 792 10.90 -10.35 34.38
CA PHE A 792 10.52 -11.65 34.95
C PHE A 792 9.15 -11.67 35.66
N GLY A 793 8.47 -10.52 35.76
CA GLY A 793 7.16 -10.40 36.40
C GLY A 793 7.20 -10.25 37.93
N ASP A 794 8.38 -10.33 38.55
CA ASP A 794 8.60 -10.14 40.00
C ASP A 794 9.31 -8.80 40.34
N GLY A 795 9.40 -7.91 39.36
CA GLY A 795 10.10 -6.62 39.47
C GLY A 795 11.59 -6.66 39.11
N THR A 796 12.13 -7.83 38.75
CA THR A 796 13.52 -7.98 38.27
C THR A 796 13.60 -8.12 36.75
N SER A 797 14.80 -7.89 36.18
CA SER A 797 15.03 -7.92 34.73
C SER A 797 16.43 -8.40 34.34
N SER A 798 16.63 -8.70 33.05
CA SER A 798 17.93 -9.06 32.47
C SER A 798 18.05 -8.59 31.02
N THR A 799 19.27 -8.31 30.55
CA THR A 799 19.55 -7.95 29.14
C THR A 799 20.32 -9.02 28.37
N GLN A 800 20.50 -10.20 28.96
CA GLN A 800 21.13 -11.34 28.27
C GLN A 800 20.13 -12.01 27.34
N ALA A 801 20.59 -12.56 26.21
CA ALA A 801 19.72 -13.30 25.29
C ALA A 801 19.07 -14.52 25.96
N ASN A 802 19.86 -15.32 26.69
CA ASN A 802 19.41 -16.51 27.42
C ASN A 802 19.77 -16.42 28.91
N PRO A 803 19.02 -15.67 29.73
CA PRO A 803 19.34 -15.48 31.15
C PRO A 803 18.91 -16.69 32.00
N SER A 804 19.41 -16.76 33.24
CA SER A 804 18.81 -17.58 34.29
C SER A 804 18.27 -16.71 35.41
N HIS A 805 17.09 -17.01 35.93
CA HIS A 805 16.45 -16.27 37.02
C HIS A 805 15.83 -17.20 38.05
N ALA A 806 15.78 -16.78 39.31
CA ALA A 806 15.20 -17.53 40.42
C ALA A 806 14.18 -16.67 41.18
N TYR A 807 13.02 -17.23 41.45
CA TYR A 807 11.91 -16.53 42.10
C TYR A 807 11.89 -16.78 43.60
N ALA A 808 11.79 -15.72 44.39
CA ALA A 808 11.81 -15.79 45.86
C ALA A 808 10.49 -16.29 46.49
N SER A 809 9.38 -16.27 45.73
CA SER A 809 8.05 -16.64 46.19
C SER A 809 7.37 -17.58 45.21
N ALA A 810 6.55 -18.49 45.71
CA ALA A 810 5.71 -19.36 44.87
C ALA A 810 4.59 -18.54 44.23
N GLY A 811 4.18 -18.93 43.03
CA GLY A 811 3.14 -18.26 42.27
C GLY A 811 3.31 -18.42 40.77
N SER A 812 2.37 -17.87 40.02
CA SER A 812 2.47 -17.73 38.57
C SER A 812 3.02 -16.35 38.23
N TYR A 813 4.03 -16.32 37.38
CA TYR A 813 4.64 -15.09 36.87
C TYR A 813 4.55 -15.08 35.35
N THR A 814 4.29 -13.91 34.77
CA THR A 814 4.40 -13.70 33.33
C THR A 814 5.75 -13.07 33.04
N VAL A 815 6.61 -13.80 32.33
CA VAL A 815 7.87 -13.25 31.83
C VAL A 815 7.63 -12.59 30.47
N THR A 816 8.15 -11.39 30.27
CA THR A 816 8.10 -10.68 28.99
C THR A 816 9.51 -10.59 28.41
N LEU A 817 9.70 -11.14 27.21
CA LEU A 817 10.85 -10.88 26.37
C LEU A 817 10.54 -9.74 25.41
N THR A 818 11.37 -8.71 25.44
CA THR A 818 11.41 -7.61 24.49
C THR A 818 12.68 -7.74 23.65
N VAL A 819 12.54 -7.76 22.34
CA VAL A 819 13.64 -7.82 21.37
C VAL A 819 13.62 -6.53 20.58
N THR A 820 14.78 -5.89 20.41
CA THR A 820 14.93 -4.69 19.58
C THR A 820 15.86 -4.99 18.43
N ASP A 821 15.46 -4.65 17.21
CA ASP A 821 16.28 -4.81 16.00
C ASP A 821 17.33 -3.69 15.83
N ASP A 822 18.14 -3.78 14.77
CA ASP A 822 19.21 -2.82 14.44
C ASP A 822 18.71 -1.48 13.89
N LEU A 823 17.40 -1.36 13.62
CA LEU A 823 16.71 -0.14 13.19
C LEU A 823 15.79 0.45 14.28
N GLY A 824 15.74 -0.17 15.46
CA GLY A 824 15.06 0.30 16.66
C GLY A 824 13.61 -0.15 16.84
N ALA A 825 13.03 -0.99 15.97
CA ALA A 825 11.68 -1.53 16.24
C ALA A 825 11.73 -2.70 17.23
N ILE A 826 10.58 -2.97 17.84
CA ILE A 826 10.49 -3.79 19.04
C ILE A 826 9.45 -4.90 18.85
N GLY A 827 9.90 -6.13 19.06
CA GLY A 827 9.06 -7.31 19.23
C GLY A 827 8.89 -7.66 20.69
N THR A 828 7.69 -8.08 21.09
CA THR A 828 7.46 -8.59 22.44
C THR A 828 6.82 -9.97 22.41
N SER A 829 7.27 -10.83 23.31
CA SER A 829 6.70 -12.16 23.53
C SER A 829 6.59 -12.40 25.02
N VAL A 830 5.54 -13.10 25.44
CA VAL A 830 5.33 -13.46 26.84
C VAL A 830 5.38 -14.98 27.00
N ALA A 831 5.81 -15.42 28.16
CA ALA A 831 5.71 -16.82 28.57
C ALA A 831 5.31 -16.90 30.03
N ASP A 832 4.60 -17.97 30.38
CA ASP A 832 4.22 -18.23 31.75
C ASP A 832 5.31 -18.99 32.49
N VAL A 833 5.51 -18.62 33.75
CA VAL A 833 6.39 -19.30 34.69
C VAL A 833 5.57 -19.74 35.90
N THR A 834 5.50 -21.03 36.15
CA THR A 834 4.90 -21.58 37.37
C THR A 834 6.00 -21.88 38.39
N VAL A 835 6.04 -21.10 39.48
CA VAL A 835 6.96 -21.30 40.59
C VAL A 835 6.23 -22.02 41.70
N SER A 836 6.55 -23.30 41.86
CA SER A 836 6.00 -24.11 42.93
C SER A 836 6.70 -23.74 44.25
N SER A 837 5.94 -23.67 45.35
CA SER A 837 6.59 -23.64 46.66
C SER A 837 7.41 -24.92 46.76
N ALA A 838 8.74 -24.79 46.91
CA ALA A 838 9.58 -25.93 47.22
C ALA A 838 8.88 -26.73 48.33
N PRO A 839 8.73 -28.06 48.22
CA PRO A 839 8.06 -28.83 49.25
C PRO A 839 8.81 -28.57 50.55
N VAL A 840 8.19 -27.83 51.46
CA VAL A 840 8.69 -27.64 52.81
C VAL A 840 8.41 -28.95 53.54
N ASN A 841 9.24 -29.95 53.25
CA ASN A 841 9.48 -31.13 54.06
C ASN A 841 8.22 -31.83 54.63
N GLY A 842 7.33 -32.31 53.75
CA GLY A 842 6.10 -33.02 54.12
C GLY A 842 5.83 -34.26 53.25
N LEU A 843 5.71 -35.47 53.83
CA LEU A 843 5.04 -36.61 53.20
C LEU A 843 3.53 -36.32 53.17
N VAL A 844 2.78 -36.94 52.25
CA VAL A 844 1.32 -36.97 52.35
C VAL A 844 0.94 -37.85 53.54
N ASN A 845 0.03 -37.41 54.42
CA ASN A 845 -0.41 -38.23 55.56
C ASN A 845 -1.25 -39.42 55.07
N ALA A 846 -0.60 -40.57 54.83
CA ALA A 846 -1.25 -41.78 54.32
C ALA A 846 -2.31 -42.32 55.30
N CYS A 847 -2.11 -42.13 56.59
CA CYS A 847 -3.05 -42.55 57.64
C CYS A 847 -4.35 -41.75 57.64
N ALA A 848 -4.44 -40.63 56.92
CA ALA A 848 -5.70 -39.91 56.73
C ALA A 848 -6.64 -40.58 55.71
N THR A 849 -6.11 -41.42 54.82
CA THR A 849 -6.86 -41.99 53.69
C THR A 849 -6.74 -43.50 53.54
N GLN A 850 -5.84 -44.16 54.29
CA GLN A 850 -5.55 -45.60 54.18
C GLN A 850 -5.68 -46.29 55.54
N ALA A 851 -5.99 -47.59 55.53
CA ALA A 851 -5.95 -48.42 56.74
C ALA A 851 -4.48 -48.75 57.13
N PRO A 852 -4.13 -48.81 58.43
CA PRO A 852 -2.77 -49.15 58.86
C PRO A 852 -2.35 -50.58 58.47
N VAL A 853 -1.07 -50.75 58.13
CA VAL A 853 -0.44 -52.03 57.77
C VAL A 853 0.79 -52.28 58.65
N ASP A 854 1.09 -53.55 58.95
CA ASP A 854 2.16 -53.98 59.86
C ASP A 854 3.24 -54.85 59.18
N TYR A 855 2.91 -55.43 58.01
CA TYR A 855 3.83 -56.21 57.18
C TYR A 855 3.42 -56.20 55.70
N ILE A 856 4.11 -55.43 54.86
CA ILE A 856 3.88 -55.41 53.40
C ILE A 856 5.14 -55.01 52.60
N GLU A 857 5.16 -55.37 51.32
CA GLU A 857 6.09 -54.82 50.34
C GLU A 857 5.72 -53.35 50.01
N VAL A 858 6.67 -52.44 50.11
CA VAL A 858 6.46 -51.01 49.81
C VAL A 858 6.75 -50.73 48.35
N GLN A 859 5.77 -50.18 47.63
CA GLN A 859 5.89 -49.82 46.22
C GLN A 859 6.19 -48.33 46.06
N SER A 860 7.24 -47.98 45.32
CA SER A 860 7.52 -46.57 44.95
C SER A 860 6.49 -46.09 43.91
N PRO A 861 5.98 -44.84 43.99
CA PRO A 861 6.26 -43.80 44.98
C PRO A 861 5.18 -43.70 46.09
N SER A 862 4.41 -44.76 46.37
CA SER A 862 3.20 -44.67 47.19
C SER A 862 3.52 -44.67 48.70
N PRO A 863 3.04 -43.68 49.49
CA PRO A 863 3.19 -43.70 50.94
C PRO A 863 2.17 -44.66 51.58
N ILE A 864 2.54 -45.28 52.70
CA ILE A 864 1.71 -46.23 53.45
C ILE A 864 1.52 -45.81 54.90
N CYS A 865 0.39 -46.20 55.50
CA CYS A 865 0.11 -45.99 56.92
C CYS A 865 0.67 -47.14 57.77
N VAL A 866 1.54 -46.85 58.73
CA VAL A 866 2.16 -47.85 59.61
C VAL A 866 1.30 -48.09 60.85
N THR A 867 1.06 -49.35 61.17
CA THR A 867 0.32 -49.78 62.37
C THR A 867 1.03 -49.32 63.64
N SER A 868 0.26 -48.87 64.64
CA SER A 868 0.81 -48.48 65.94
C SER A 868 1.50 -49.66 66.65
N GLY A 869 2.69 -49.45 67.21
CA GLY A 869 3.40 -50.50 67.92
C GLY A 869 4.82 -50.12 68.31
N SER A 870 5.65 -51.14 68.58
CA SER A 870 7.07 -50.94 68.93
C SER A 870 8.03 -51.30 67.80
N ASP A 871 7.74 -52.31 66.99
CA ASP A 871 8.55 -52.72 65.82
C ASP A 871 7.62 -53.21 64.70
N MET A 872 7.69 -52.57 63.52
CA MET A 872 6.93 -52.91 62.31
C MET A 872 7.88 -53.12 61.13
N TYR A 873 7.58 -54.07 60.25
CA TYR A 873 8.53 -54.57 59.26
C TYR A 873 8.04 -54.40 57.82
N PHE A 874 8.88 -53.82 56.97
CA PHE A 874 8.56 -53.52 55.58
C PHE A 874 9.72 -53.90 54.67
N TYR A 875 9.45 -54.17 53.40
CA TYR A 875 10.50 -54.57 52.48
C TYR A 875 10.24 -54.07 51.06
N PHE A 876 11.28 -54.02 50.24
CA PHE A 876 11.17 -53.68 48.82
C PHE A 876 12.25 -54.40 48.02
N TYR A 877 12.01 -54.63 46.73
CA TYR A 877 12.99 -55.21 45.83
C TYR A 877 13.74 -54.11 45.08
N ALA A 878 15.07 -54.16 45.08
CA ALA A 878 15.91 -53.29 44.24
C ALA A 878 16.38 -54.07 43.00
N ASP A 879 16.10 -53.52 41.82
CA ASP A 879 16.68 -53.98 40.55
C ASP A 879 17.19 -52.77 39.76
N GLY A 880 18.50 -52.62 39.64
CA GLY A 880 19.11 -51.51 38.91
C GLY A 880 18.93 -50.13 39.56
N LEU A 881 18.48 -50.06 40.83
CA LEU A 881 18.27 -48.81 41.54
C LEU A 881 19.61 -48.16 41.92
N THR A 882 19.76 -46.89 41.55
CA THR A 882 20.96 -46.10 41.83
C THR A 882 20.89 -45.42 43.19
N LYS A 883 19.68 -45.09 43.65
CA LYS A 883 19.45 -44.43 44.94
C LYS A 883 18.07 -44.78 45.50
N THR A 884 17.96 -44.84 46.81
CA THR A 884 16.67 -44.98 47.49
C THR A 884 16.65 -44.13 48.75
N VAL A 885 15.55 -43.41 48.96
CA VAL A 885 15.32 -42.58 50.14
C VAL A 885 14.11 -43.12 50.89
N ILE A 886 14.31 -43.54 52.14
CA ILE A 886 13.29 -44.06 53.04
C ILE A 886 12.98 -42.98 54.07
N ARG A 887 11.70 -42.63 54.23
CA ARG A 887 11.25 -41.53 55.10
C ARG A 887 10.02 -41.90 55.92
N THR A 888 10.00 -41.46 57.16
CA THR A 888 8.80 -41.43 58.03
C THR A 888 8.41 -40.00 58.33
N GLN A 889 7.10 -39.72 58.42
CA GLN A 889 6.51 -38.46 58.90
C GLN A 889 5.08 -38.70 59.40
N HIS A 890 4.48 -37.70 60.07
CA HIS A 890 3.14 -37.77 60.68
C HIS A 890 3.05 -38.78 61.83
N GLY A 891 1.88 -38.83 62.46
CA GLY A 891 1.63 -39.70 63.59
C GLY A 891 2.14 -39.13 64.92
N GLY A 892 2.19 -39.98 65.94
CA GLY A 892 2.68 -39.65 67.28
C GLY A 892 3.76 -40.63 67.74
N GLY A 893 4.54 -40.20 68.73
CA GLY A 893 5.61 -41.01 69.34
C GLY A 893 7.02 -40.64 68.89
N ASP A 894 7.97 -41.52 69.18
CA ASP A 894 9.41 -41.40 68.90
C ASP A 894 9.84 -42.63 68.07
N VAL A 895 10.02 -42.41 66.77
CA VAL A 895 10.25 -43.42 65.74
C VAL A 895 11.75 -43.58 65.52
N ALA A 896 12.17 -44.84 65.40
CA ALA A 896 13.52 -45.21 64.99
C ALA A 896 13.42 -46.01 63.70
N LEU A 897 13.98 -45.50 62.60
CA LEU A 897 13.96 -46.15 61.31
C LEU A 897 15.26 -46.94 61.09
N TYR A 898 15.15 -48.24 60.82
CA TYR A 898 16.27 -49.13 60.56
C TYR A 898 16.19 -49.70 59.15
N TYR A 899 17.34 -49.84 58.50
CA TYR A 899 17.48 -50.40 57.16
C TYR A 899 18.55 -51.50 57.12
N SER A 900 18.32 -52.56 56.35
CA SER A 900 19.29 -53.62 56.10
C SER A 900 19.14 -54.24 54.70
N ASN A 901 20.27 -54.60 54.08
CA ASN A 901 20.33 -55.30 52.79
C ASN A 901 20.71 -56.78 52.89
N THR A 902 20.81 -57.33 54.10
CA THR A 902 21.23 -58.73 54.33
C THR A 902 20.19 -59.57 55.09
N GLY A 903 19.05 -58.98 55.44
CA GLY A 903 17.96 -59.59 56.20
C GLY A 903 17.23 -58.57 57.08
N TRP A 904 16.21 -59.01 57.81
CA TRP A 904 15.39 -58.15 58.70
C TRP A 904 16.24 -57.42 59.74
N PRO A 905 16.20 -56.07 59.78
CA PRO A 905 16.96 -55.32 60.78
C PRO A 905 16.35 -55.49 62.17
N THR A 906 17.19 -55.37 63.20
CA THR A 906 16.79 -55.30 64.61
C THR A 906 17.48 -54.13 65.29
N SER A 907 17.08 -53.78 66.51
CA SER A 907 17.75 -52.75 67.33
C SER A 907 19.24 -53.01 67.61
N SER A 908 19.73 -54.23 67.34
CA SER A 908 21.14 -54.61 67.53
C SER A 908 21.86 -55.05 66.24
N SER A 909 21.17 -55.09 65.10
CA SER A 909 21.74 -55.53 63.81
C SER A 909 21.03 -54.83 62.64
N TYR A 910 21.69 -53.85 62.03
CA TYR A 910 21.19 -53.05 60.91
C TYR A 910 22.34 -52.56 60.02
N THR A 911 22.04 -52.15 58.79
CA THR A 911 22.98 -51.47 57.88
C THR A 911 23.00 -49.96 58.10
N GLN A 912 21.81 -49.34 58.24
CA GLN A 912 21.68 -47.92 58.56
C GLN A 912 20.55 -47.69 59.57
N LEU A 913 20.65 -46.61 60.35
CA LEU A 913 19.69 -46.19 61.36
C LEU A 913 19.50 -44.67 61.29
N SER A 914 18.25 -44.23 61.31
CA SER A 914 17.86 -42.86 61.61
C SER A 914 16.99 -42.86 62.87
N ASN A 915 17.45 -42.20 63.93
CA ASN A 915 16.79 -42.15 65.24
C ASN A 915 16.78 -40.71 65.76
N THR A 916 16.18 -39.82 64.97
CA THR A 916 15.90 -38.44 65.35
C THR A 916 14.71 -38.40 66.29
N SER A 917 14.69 -37.47 67.24
CA SER A 917 13.54 -37.38 68.14
C SER A 917 12.29 -36.95 67.37
N GLY A 918 11.18 -37.68 67.55
CA GLY A 918 9.91 -37.45 66.88
C GLY A 918 9.58 -38.54 65.87
N ASN A 919 8.96 -38.18 64.75
CA ASN A 919 8.47 -39.13 63.75
C ASN A 919 8.98 -38.81 62.34
N THR A 920 10.09 -38.07 62.24
CA THR A 920 10.64 -37.55 60.98
C THR A 920 12.03 -38.13 60.70
N GLU A 921 12.07 -39.42 60.40
CA GLU A 921 13.32 -40.14 60.19
C GLU A 921 13.58 -40.27 58.69
N SER A 922 14.85 -40.25 58.30
CA SER A 922 15.23 -40.42 56.90
C SER A 922 16.52 -41.20 56.74
N ILE A 923 16.51 -42.17 55.83
CA ILE A 923 17.67 -42.95 55.41
C ILE A 923 17.83 -42.79 53.90
N THR A 924 19.04 -42.47 53.45
CA THR A 924 19.40 -42.48 52.03
C THR A 924 20.42 -43.57 51.76
N VAL A 925 20.10 -44.45 50.81
CA VAL A 925 20.98 -45.53 50.35
C VAL A 925 21.36 -45.25 48.91
N ASN A 926 22.66 -45.23 48.61
CA ASN A 926 23.18 -45.07 47.25
C ASN A 926 23.83 -46.38 46.81
N GLY A 927 23.68 -46.75 45.54
CA GLY A 927 24.27 -47.96 44.96
C GLY A 927 23.73 -49.26 45.57
N LEU A 928 22.41 -49.44 45.54
CA LEU A 928 21.76 -50.62 46.11
C LEU A 928 22.18 -51.88 45.35
N ALA A 929 22.42 -52.98 46.06
CA ALA A 929 22.65 -54.27 45.44
C ALA A 929 21.32 -54.84 44.95
N ASN A 930 21.32 -55.53 43.80
CA ASN A 930 20.10 -56.19 43.32
C ASN A 930 19.62 -57.24 44.33
N GLY A 931 18.36 -57.15 44.75
CA GLY A 931 17.75 -58.08 45.70
C GLY A 931 16.79 -57.42 46.70
N TRP A 932 16.41 -58.18 47.73
CA TRP A 932 15.48 -57.71 48.77
C TRP A 932 16.17 -56.82 49.80
N HIS A 933 15.48 -55.73 50.13
CA HIS A 933 15.86 -54.76 51.15
C HIS A 933 14.79 -54.68 52.24
N TYR A 934 15.24 -54.53 53.48
CA TYR A 934 14.40 -54.68 54.66
C TYR A 934 14.45 -53.43 55.53
N ILE A 935 13.30 -53.01 56.01
CA ILE A 935 13.05 -51.82 56.81
C ILE A 935 12.36 -52.25 58.09
N MET A 936 12.77 -51.68 59.23
CA MET A 936 12.03 -51.77 60.48
C MET A 936 11.72 -50.35 60.96
N VAL A 937 10.44 -50.06 61.19
CA VAL A 937 9.98 -48.87 61.89
C VAL A 937 9.84 -49.27 63.36
N GLY A 938 10.85 -48.92 64.14
CA GLY A 938 10.95 -49.20 65.58
C GLY A 938 10.60 -47.98 66.43
N GLY A 939 10.64 -48.16 67.76
CA GLY A 939 10.30 -47.09 68.71
C GLY A 939 8.80 -46.99 68.98
N SER A 940 8.37 -46.12 69.89
CA SER A 940 6.95 -45.96 70.19
C SER A 940 6.31 -45.13 69.08
N HIS A 941 5.37 -45.67 68.32
CA HIS A 941 4.77 -44.94 67.19
C HIS A 941 3.28 -45.26 66.98
N SER A 942 2.54 -44.27 66.47
CA SER A 942 1.12 -44.39 66.08
C SER A 942 0.84 -43.53 64.85
N ASP A 943 0.10 -44.06 63.86
CA ASP A 943 -0.34 -43.34 62.66
C ASP A 943 0.78 -42.67 61.85
N VAL A 944 1.94 -43.34 61.75
CA VAL A 944 3.12 -42.85 61.02
C VAL A 944 2.99 -43.17 59.54
N THR A 945 3.29 -42.22 58.68
CA THR A 945 3.44 -42.44 57.25
C THR A 945 4.85 -42.90 56.93
N LEU A 946 5.01 -44.02 56.23
CA LEU A 946 6.28 -44.48 55.65
C LEU A 946 6.26 -44.31 54.12
N LYS A 947 7.35 -43.79 53.55
CA LYS A 947 7.54 -43.70 52.08
C LYS A 947 8.94 -44.16 51.69
N VAL A 948 9.02 -44.91 50.58
CA VAL A 948 10.26 -45.34 49.95
C VAL A 948 10.29 -44.79 48.53
N ASP A 949 11.20 -43.85 48.26
CA ASP A 949 11.41 -43.26 46.94
C ASP A 949 12.59 -43.94 46.26
N MET A 950 12.33 -44.69 45.19
CA MET A 950 13.32 -45.46 44.43
C MET A 950 13.70 -44.73 43.14
N GLN A 951 15.00 -44.57 42.87
CA GLN A 951 15.57 -43.88 41.71
C GLN A 951 16.52 -44.77 40.89
#